data_AF-A0A2K5MQ28-F1
#
_entry.id   AF-A0A2K5MQ28-F1
#
_cell.length_a   1.000
_cell.length_b   1.000
_cell.length_c   1.000
_cell.angle_alpha   90.00
_cell.angle_beta   90.00
_cell.angle_gamma   90.00
#
_symmetry.space_group_name_H-M   'P 1'
#
loop_
_entity.id
_entity.type
_entity.pdbx_description
1 polymer ?
#
loop_
_entity_poly.entity_id
_entity_poly.type
_entity_poly.pdbx_seq_one_letter_code
_entity_poly.pdbx_strand_id
1 'polypeptide(L)'
;MAEDKETKHGGHKNGRKGGPSGTSFFTWFMVIALLGVWTSVAVVWFDLVDYEEVLGKLGIYDADGDGDFDVDDAKVLLGLKERSTSEPAVPPEEAEPHTEPEEQAPVEAEPQNIEDEAKEQIQSLLHEMVHAEHVEGEDLQQEDGPTGEPQQEDDEFLTVTVVGDRFETLEVEVSHEETEHSYHVEETVSQDYNQDMEEMMSEQENPDASEPVGEDERLHHDTDDVTYQVYEEQVVYEPPENERIEVTEVTVPPEDNPVEVTEVIVEEVSISPVEEQQEVPPETNRTTEDPEQKAKVKKKKPKLLNKFDKTIKAELDAAEKLRKRGKIEEAVNAFKELVRKYPQSPRARYGKAQCEDDLAEKRRSNEVLRGAIETYQEVASLPDVPADLLKLSLKRRSDRQQFLGHMRGSLLTLQRLVQLFPNDTSLKNDLGVGYLLIGDNDNAKKVYEEVLSVTPNDGFAKVHYGFILKAQNKIAESIPYLKEGIESGDPGTDDGRFYFHLGDAMQRVGNKEAYKWYELGHKRGHFASVWQRSLYNVNGLKAQPWWTPKETGYTELVKSLERNWKLIRDEGLAVMDKAKGLFLPEDENLREKGDWSQFTLWQQGRRNENACKGAPKTCTLLEKFPETTGCRRGQIKYSIMHPGTHVWPHTGPTNCRLRMHLGLVIPKEGCKIRCANETKTWEEGKVLIFDDSFEHEVWQDASSFRLIFIVDVWHPELTPQQRRSLPAI
;
A
#
# COMPACT_ATOMS: atom_id res chain seq x y z
N MET A 1 -86.42 -15.76 -33.02
CA MET A 1 -86.58 -16.00 -34.47
C MET A 1 -85.16 -16.28 -34.97
N ALA A 2 -84.83 -17.49 -35.41
CA ALA A 2 -85.39 -18.23 -36.57
C ALA A 2 -84.85 -17.64 -37.89
N GLU A 3 -84.31 -18.42 -38.84
CA GLU A 3 -84.21 -19.90 -38.88
C GLU A 3 -83.14 -20.39 -39.89
N ASP A 4 -83.02 -21.71 -40.05
CA ASP A 4 -82.54 -22.45 -41.24
C ASP A 4 -81.03 -22.49 -41.59
N LYS A 5 -80.46 -23.60 -42.13
CA LYS A 5 -80.95 -25.00 -42.26
C LYS A 5 -79.78 -26.00 -42.47
N GLU A 6 -80.02 -27.27 -42.09
CA GLU A 6 -79.67 -28.57 -42.75
C GLU A 6 -78.34 -28.76 -43.56
N THR A 7 -77.64 -29.93 -43.59
CA THR A 7 -77.93 -31.31 -43.12
C THR A 7 -76.66 -32.21 -43.03
N LYS A 8 -76.71 -33.28 -42.21
CA LYS A 8 -76.32 -34.73 -42.42
C LYS A 8 -75.30 -35.10 -43.53
N HIS A 9 -74.44 -36.13 -43.45
CA HIS A 9 -74.10 -37.24 -42.51
C HIS A 9 -72.58 -37.57 -42.74
N GLY A 10 -71.82 -38.37 -41.97
CA GLY A 10 -72.06 -39.16 -40.75
C GLY A 10 -71.09 -40.37 -40.70
N GLY A 11 -70.31 -40.57 -39.62
CA GLY A 11 -69.27 -41.62 -39.55
C GLY A 11 -68.82 -41.96 -38.13
N HIS A 12 -68.59 -43.24 -37.84
CA HIS A 12 -68.55 -43.84 -36.48
C HIS A 12 -67.14 -44.01 -35.86
N LYS A 13 -67.10 -44.10 -34.51
CA LYS A 13 -66.11 -44.78 -33.62
C LYS A 13 -64.83 -44.06 -33.11
N ASN A 14 -64.84 -43.83 -31.79
CA ASN A 14 -63.81 -44.10 -30.74
C ASN A 14 -62.32 -43.70 -30.94
N GLY A 15 -61.76 -42.91 -30.00
CA GLY A 15 -60.32 -42.98 -29.71
C GLY A 15 -59.66 -41.94 -28.78
N ARG A 16 -59.54 -42.25 -27.47
CA ARG A 16 -58.58 -41.69 -26.48
C ARG A 16 -58.66 -40.19 -26.09
N LYS A 17 -57.92 -39.85 -25.02
CA LYS A 17 -57.92 -38.58 -24.27
C LYS A 17 -56.87 -37.59 -24.81
N GLY A 18 -57.17 -36.29 -24.74
CA GLY A 18 -56.18 -35.21 -24.61
C GLY A 18 -56.21 -34.61 -23.20
N GLY A 19 -55.06 -34.16 -22.68
CA GLY A 19 -54.96 -33.48 -21.38
C GLY A 19 -55.04 -31.94 -21.50
N PRO A 20 -55.20 -31.20 -20.39
CA PRO A 20 -55.24 -29.74 -20.41
C PRO A 20 -53.89 -29.10 -20.76
N SER A 21 -53.97 -27.93 -21.38
CA SER A 21 -52.86 -27.12 -21.93
C SER A 21 -51.81 -26.69 -20.90
N GLY A 22 -50.53 -26.94 -21.20
CA GLY A 22 -49.40 -26.44 -20.43
C GLY A 22 -48.83 -25.12 -20.97
N THR A 23 -49.27 -23.98 -20.42
CA THR A 23 -48.69 -22.65 -20.70
C THR A 23 -48.58 -21.83 -19.41
N SER A 24 -47.59 -22.15 -18.57
CA SER A 24 -47.26 -21.37 -17.37
C SER A 24 -45.84 -21.65 -16.85
N PHE A 25 -45.40 -22.91 -16.87
CA PHE A 25 -44.12 -23.31 -16.27
C PHE A 25 -42.90 -22.78 -17.03
N PHE A 26 -42.91 -22.84 -18.36
CA PHE A 26 -41.76 -22.44 -19.19
C PHE A 26 -41.48 -20.93 -19.15
N THR A 27 -42.53 -20.10 -19.13
CA THR A 27 -42.43 -18.65 -18.95
C THR A 27 -41.88 -18.28 -17.58
N TRP A 28 -42.31 -18.98 -16.52
CA TRP A 28 -41.80 -18.73 -15.16
C TRP A 28 -40.33 -19.15 -15.02
N PHE A 29 -39.92 -20.27 -15.64
CA PHE A 29 -38.51 -20.67 -15.72
C PHE A 29 -37.65 -19.66 -16.49
N MET A 30 -38.15 -19.10 -17.60
CA MET A 30 -37.45 -18.02 -18.32
C MET A 30 -37.30 -16.75 -17.46
N VAL A 31 -38.34 -16.36 -16.72
CA VAL A 31 -38.28 -15.20 -15.80
C VAL A 31 -37.29 -15.44 -14.66
N ILE A 32 -37.25 -16.65 -14.08
CA ILE A 32 -36.27 -16.99 -13.02
C ILE A 32 -34.86 -17.12 -13.58
N ALA A 33 -34.67 -17.64 -14.80
CA ALA A 33 -33.35 -17.67 -15.44
C ALA A 33 -32.84 -16.24 -15.71
N LEU A 34 -33.70 -15.34 -16.21
CA LEU A 34 -33.35 -13.94 -16.43
C LEU A 34 -33.10 -13.18 -15.13
N LEU A 35 -33.91 -13.39 -14.08
CA LEU A 35 -33.64 -12.85 -12.75
C LEU A 35 -32.34 -13.40 -12.16
N GLY A 36 -32.07 -14.70 -12.33
CA GLY A 36 -30.83 -15.36 -11.90
C GLY A 36 -29.60 -14.75 -12.58
N VAL A 37 -29.66 -14.55 -13.90
CA VAL A 37 -28.62 -13.84 -14.67
C VAL A 37 -28.49 -12.38 -14.22
N TRP A 38 -29.58 -11.66 -13.95
CA TRP A 38 -29.51 -10.31 -13.42
C TRP A 38 -28.91 -10.27 -12.02
N THR A 39 -29.20 -11.24 -11.15
CA THR A 39 -28.55 -11.34 -9.84
C THR A 39 -27.08 -11.74 -9.93
N SER A 40 -26.67 -12.58 -10.90
CA SER A 40 -25.26 -12.91 -11.07
C SER A 40 -24.46 -11.75 -11.69
N VAL A 41 -25.06 -10.98 -12.61
CA VAL A 41 -24.45 -9.73 -13.11
C VAL A 41 -24.42 -8.66 -12.01
N ALA A 42 -25.45 -8.56 -11.16
CA ALA A 42 -25.42 -7.67 -10.01
C ALA A 42 -24.32 -8.09 -9.01
N VAL A 43 -24.19 -9.37 -8.66
CA VAL A 43 -23.11 -9.88 -7.80
C VAL A 43 -21.74 -9.58 -8.42
N VAL A 44 -21.52 -9.87 -9.71
CA VAL A 44 -20.24 -9.55 -10.40
C VAL A 44 -19.97 -8.04 -10.49
N TRP A 45 -21.00 -7.17 -10.42
CA TRP A 45 -20.84 -5.71 -10.42
C TRP A 45 -20.66 -5.14 -8.99
N PHE A 46 -21.21 -5.79 -7.96
CA PHE A 46 -21.08 -5.39 -6.55
C PHE A 46 -19.87 -6.02 -5.84
N ASP A 47 -19.42 -7.22 -6.23
CA ASP A 47 -18.12 -7.81 -5.81
C ASP A 47 -16.92 -6.99 -6.33
N LEU A 48 -17.15 -6.04 -7.23
CA LEU A 48 -16.15 -5.04 -7.67
C LEU A 48 -16.09 -3.81 -6.74
N VAL A 49 -16.86 -3.81 -5.64
CA VAL A 49 -16.81 -2.82 -4.56
C VAL A 49 -16.34 -3.52 -3.29
N ASP A 50 -15.14 -3.17 -2.83
CA ASP A 50 -14.63 -3.62 -1.54
C ASP A 50 -15.45 -2.99 -0.40
N TYR A 51 -16.38 -3.76 0.16
CA TYR A 51 -17.27 -3.31 1.23
C TYR A 51 -16.52 -3.05 2.55
N GLU A 52 -15.37 -3.68 2.80
CA GLU A 52 -14.53 -3.35 3.97
C GLU A 52 -13.84 -2.00 3.78
N GLU A 53 -13.38 -1.68 2.56
CA GLU A 53 -12.84 -0.35 2.21
C GLU A 53 -13.88 0.78 2.27
N VAL A 54 -15.19 0.44 2.22
CA VAL A 54 -16.30 1.40 2.33
C VAL A 54 -16.76 1.56 3.78
N LEU A 55 -17.04 0.47 4.51
CA LEU A 55 -17.43 0.51 5.92
C LEU A 55 -16.33 1.14 6.79
N GLY A 56 -15.06 0.79 6.53
CA GLY A 56 -13.90 1.40 7.19
C GLY A 56 -13.68 2.89 6.93
N LYS A 57 -14.50 3.52 6.05
CA LYS A 57 -14.53 4.98 5.81
C LYS A 57 -15.79 5.67 6.35
N LEU A 58 -16.79 4.92 6.83
CA LEU A 58 -18.04 5.48 7.35
C LEU A 58 -18.00 5.75 8.87
N GLY A 59 -17.25 4.97 9.65
CA GLY A 59 -16.96 5.22 11.08
C GLY A 59 -16.12 6.48 11.37
N ILE A 60 -16.12 7.46 10.47
CA ILE A 60 -15.68 8.85 10.68
C ILE A 60 -16.90 9.75 10.98
N TYR A 61 -18.12 9.23 10.75
CA TYR A 61 -19.41 9.90 10.97
C TYR A 61 -20.23 9.31 12.12
N ASP A 62 -19.69 8.29 12.81
CA ASP A 62 -20.10 7.83 14.13
C ASP A 62 -20.22 9.05 15.08
N ALA A 63 -21.47 9.40 15.37
CA ALA A 63 -21.89 10.56 16.14
C ALA A 63 -22.39 10.15 17.52
N ASP A 64 -22.97 8.96 17.68
CA ASP A 64 -23.51 8.48 18.96
C ASP A 64 -22.50 7.69 19.81
N GLY A 65 -21.60 6.92 19.18
CA GLY A 65 -20.41 6.30 19.79
C GLY A 65 -20.38 4.77 19.82
N ASP A 66 -21.28 4.06 19.12
CA ASP A 66 -21.36 2.59 19.17
C ASP A 66 -20.48 1.84 18.13
N GLY A 67 -20.12 2.49 17.02
CA GLY A 67 -19.01 2.10 16.15
C GLY A 67 -19.32 1.77 14.68
N ASP A 68 -20.56 1.96 14.20
CA ASP A 68 -20.84 1.94 12.76
C ASP A 68 -21.35 3.28 12.18
N PHE A 69 -22.35 3.30 11.29
CA PHE A 69 -22.96 4.56 10.81
C PHE A 69 -24.40 4.31 10.38
N ASP A 70 -25.34 4.73 11.23
CA ASP A 70 -26.71 4.23 11.19
C ASP A 70 -27.79 5.37 11.27
N VAL A 71 -29.04 5.01 11.52
CA VAL A 71 -30.19 5.93 11.64
C VAL A 71 -30.22 6.68 12.98
N ASP A 72 -29.54 6.20 14.03
CA ASP A 72 -29.39 6.89 15.31
C ASP A 72 -28.28 7.95 15.30
N ASP A 73 -27.19 7.76 14.55
CA ASP A 73 -26.23 8.83 14.24
C ASP A 73 -26.92 10.02 13.56
N ALA A 74 -27.78 9.73 12.58
CA ALA A 74 -28.59 10.75 11.91
C ALA A 74 -29.50 11.50 12.91
N LYS A 75 -29.98 10.85 13.98
CA LYS A 75 -30.77 11.52 15.04
C LYS A 75 -29.91 12.40 15.92
N VAL A 76 -28.68 11.98 16.26
CA VAL A 76 -27.74 12.82 17.03
C VAL A 76 -27.30 14.04 16.21
N LEU A 77 -26.96 13.84 14.93
CA LEU A 77 -26.56 14.93 14.02
C LEU A 77 -27.70 15.93 13.73
N LEU A 78 -28.96 15.49 13.81
CA LEU A 78 -30.15 16.36 13.70
C LEU A 78 -30.62 16.95 15.04
N GLY A 79 -29.94 16.67 16.16
CA GLY A 79 -30.32 17.17 17.49
C GLY A 79 -31.60 16.55 18.07
N LEU A 80 -31.99 15.36 17.58
CA LEU A 80 -33.19 14.61 17.98
C LEU A 80 -32.92 13.55 19.06
N LYS A 81 -31.65 13.32 19.41
CA LYS A 81 -31.15 12.36 20.40
C LYS A 81 -29.89 12.95 21.05
N GLU A 82 -29.75 12.87 22.38
CA GLU A 82 -28.52 13.27 23.07
C GLU A 82 -27.47 12.15 23.03
N ARG A 83 -26.18 12.53 23.05
CA ARG A 83 -25.05 11.60 22.96
C ARG A 83 -24.82 10.88 24.29
N SER A 84 -24.73 9.55 24.27
CA SER A 84 -24.55 8.75 25.49
C SER A 84 -23.17 8.89 26.12
N THR A 85 -23.10 9.41 27.34
CA THR A 85 -21.88 9.48 28.15
C THR A 85 -21.78 8.29 29.12
N SER A 86 -20.73 7.47 28.98
CA SER A 86 -20.36 6.49 30.00
C SER A 86 -19.55 7.13 31.13
N GLU A 87 -19.96 6.93 32.39
CA GLU A 87 -19.32 7.55 33.57
C GLU A 87 -17.91 6.98 33.86
N PRO A 88 -16.92 7.82 34.23
CA PRO A 88 -15.65 7.38 34.80
C PRO A 88 -15.74 7.24 36.33
N ALA A 89 -15.27 6.11 36.87
CA ALA A 89 -15.38 5.81 38.31
C ALA A 89 -14.09 6.12 39.12
N VAL A 90 -14.26 6.92 40.18
CA VAL A 90 -13.35 7.11 41.34
C VAL A 90 -12.09 7.99 41.10
N PRO A 91 -11.71 8.92 42.03
CA PRO A 91 -10.75 9.99 41.76
C PRO A 91 -9.31 9.73 42.28
N PRO A 92 -8.32 10.57 41.88
CA PRO A 92 -6.98 10.59 42.46
C PRO A 92 -6.89 11.34 43.81
N GLU A 93 -5.85 11.01 44.58
CA GLU A 93 -5.58 11.50 45.95
C GLU A 93 -4.61 12.72 45.97
N GLU A 94 -4.41 13.31 47.15
CA GLU A 94 -3.92 14.68 47.40
C GLU A 94 -2.47 14.99 46.94
N ALA A 95 -2.23 16.28 46.62
CA ALA A 95 -0.89 16.88 46.56
C ALA A 95 -0.94 18.36 47.03
N GLU A 96 -0.22 18.66 48.12
CA GLU A 96 -0.12 19.99 48.76
C GLU A 96 0.92 20.92 48.08
N PRO A 97 0.92 22.24 48.35
CA PRO A 97 0.96 23.22 47.25
C PRO A 97 2.24 24.08 47.12
N HIS A 98 2.27 24.88 46.05
CA HIS A 98 3.08 26.11 45.94
C HIS A 98 2.18 27.33 45.62
N THR A 99 2.68 28.53 45.91
CA THR A 99 1.87 29.70 46.32
C THR A 99 1.99 30.94 45.42
N GLU A 100 1.14 31.94 45.73
CA GLU A 100 1.12 33.35 45.26
C GLU A 100 0.47 33.65 43.89
N PRO A 101 -0.16 34.84 43.73
CA PRO A 101 -1.07 35.50 44.67
C PRO A 101 -2.38 36.01 44.02
N GLU A 102 -3.27 36.62 44.82
CA GLU A 102 -4.60 37.11 44.42
C GLU A 102 -4.58 38.39 43.55
N GLU A 103 -5.56 38.55 42.64
CA GLU A 103 -6.24 39.87 42.50
C GLU A 103 -7.70 39.78 41.98
N GLN A 104 -8.65 39.97 42.91
CA GLN A 104 -9.96 40.65 42.81
C GLN A 104 -10.94 40.36 41.64
N ALA A 105 -12.12 39.85 41.98
CA ALA A 105 -13.37 39.99 41.23
C ALA A 105 -14.24 41.15 41.77
N PRO A 106 -15.30 41.56 41.05
CA PRO A 106 -16.58 41.70 41.77
C PRO A 106 -17.86 41.29 41.00
N VAL A 107 -18.63 40.38 41.63
CA VAL A 107 -20.07 40.49 41.96
C VAL A 107 -21.14 40.49 40.84
N GLU A 108 -21.83 39.35 40.75
CA GLU A 108 -23.29 39.09 40.61
C GLU A 108 -24.14 39.67 39.46
N ALA A 109 -24.77 38.74 38.72
CA ALA A 109 -26.24 38.70 38.51
C ALA A 109 -26.68 37.25 38.18
N GLU A 110 -27.83 36.80 38.71
CA GLU A 110 -28.44 35.49 38.40
C GLU A 110 -29.42 35.55 37.19
N PRO A 111 -29.75 34.41 36.55
CA PRO A 111 -30.34 34.39 35.20
C PRO A 111 -31.87 34.57 35.15
N GLN A 112 -32.36 34.87 33.94
CA GLN A 112 -33.80 34.79 33.58
C GLN A 112 -33.99 33.94 32.32
N ASN A 113 -35.14 33.27 32.22
CA ASN A 113 -35.44 32.28 31.17
C ASN A 113 -35.44 32.89 29.76
N ILE A 114 -34.80 32.21 28.81
CA ILE A 114 -34.95 32.43 27.37
C ILE A 114 -35.02 31.07 26.63
N GLU A 115 -36.04 30.26 26.96
CA GLU A 115 -36.34 29.00 26.25
C GLU A 115 -37.70 28.99 25.52
N ASP A 116 -38.51 30.05 25.68
CA ASP A 116 -39.87 30.09 25.13
C ASP A 116 -39.97 30.89 23.81
N GLU A 117 -39.24 32.00 23.65
CA GLU A 117 -39.24 32.78 22.38
C GLU A 117 -38.73 31.98 21.17
N ALA A 118 -37.86 30.98 21.39
CA ALA A 118 -37.35 30.11 20.34
C ALA A 118 -38.40 29.12 19.79
N LYS A 119 -39.46 28.82 20.56
CA LYS A 119 -40.46 27.81 20.20
C LYS A 119 -41.58 28.38 19.32
N GLU A 120 -42.02 29.62 19.56
CA GLU A 120 -43.07 30.24 18.74
C GLU A 120 -42.64 30.52 17.29
N GLN A 121 -41.36 30.87 17.05
CA GLN A 121 -40.87 31.17 15.69
C GLN A 121 -40.73 29.92 14.79
N ILE A 122 -40.51 28.74 15.38
CA ILE A 122 -40.47 27.47 14.62
C ILE A 122 -41.88 27.02 14.24
N GLN A 123 -42.88 27.31 15.08
CA GLN A 123 -44.24 26.83 14.90
C GLN A 123 -45.03 27.62 13.83
N SER A 124 -44.63 28.86 13.50
CA SER A 124 -45.25 29.63 12.40
C SER A 124 -44.78 29.16 11.01
N LEU A 125 -43.47 28.92 10.83
CA LEU A 125 -42.88 28.46 9.56
C LEU A 125 -43.43 27.09 9.11
N LEU A 126 -43.73 26.20 10.07
CA LEU A 126 -44.34 24.90 9.80
C LEU A 126 -45.80 24.97 9.33
N HIS A 127 -46.48 26.12 9.48
CA HIS A 127 -47.87 26.28 9.04
C HIS A 127 -47.98 26.79 7.59
N GLU A 128 -46.97 27.49 7.09
CA GLU A 128 -46.99 28.11 5.75
C GLU A 128 -46.63 27.12 4.62
N MET A 129 -45.87 26.06 4.91
CA MET A 129 -45.48 25.02 3.93
C MET A 129 -46.53 23.94 3.64
N VAL A 130 -47.65 23.90 4.37
CA VAL A 130 -48.63 22.79 4.30
C VAL A 130 -49.85 23.12 3.43
N HIS A 131 -49.97 24.36 2.93
CA HIS A 131 -51.17 24.85 2.22
C HIS A 131 -51.00 25.09 0.72
N ALA A 132 -49.97 24.53 0.07
CA ALA A 132 -49.59 24.87 -1.30
C ALA A 132 -49.58 23.71 -2.32
N GLU A 133 -50.44 22.69 -2.17
CA GLU A 133 -50.67 21.67 -3.22
C GLU A 133 -52.08 21.05 -3.14
N HIS A 134 -52.75 20.87 -4.30
CA HIS A 134 -54.15 20.40 -4.49
C HIS A 134 -55.23 21.34 -3.91
N VAL A 135 -56.37 21.68 -4.55
CA VAL A 135 -57.04 21.35 -5.84
C VAL A 135 -58.01 22.55 -6.13
N GLU A 136 -58.68 22.83 -7.26
CA GLU A 136 -59.26 22.05 -8.38
C GLU A 136 -59.15 22.81 -9.74
N GLY A 137 -60.19 22.86 -10.59
CA GLY A 137 -60.22 23.61 -11.87
C GLY A 137 -61.62 23.92 -12.43
N GLU A 138 -61.67 24.62 -13.58
CA GLU A 138 -62.87 24.99 -14.39
C GLU A 138 -63.86 25.98 -13.70
N ASP A 139 -64.74 26.76 -14.35
CA ASP A 139 -65.21 26.88 -15.76
C ASP A 139 -65.74 28.33 -16.09
N LEU A 140 -66.26 28.54 -17.33
CA LEU A 140 -67.05 29.67 -17.90
C LEU A 140 -66.26 30.90 -18.40
N GLN A 141 -66.06 31.10 -19.72
CA GLN A 141 -66.99 31.61 -20.79
C GLN A 141 -67.09 33.16 -20.83
N GLN A 142 -67.22 33.86 -21.98
CA GLN A 142 -67.90 33.52 -23.25
C GLN A 142 -67.44 34.38 -24.47
N GLU A 143 -67.46 33.81 -25.71
CA GLU A 143 -67.50 34.42 -27.08
C GLU A 143 -66.43 35.48 -27.51
N ASP A 144 -66.02 35.64 -28.79
CA ASP A 144 -66.64 35.36 -30.11
C ASP A 144 -65.64 34.83 -31.19
N GLY A 145 -66.10 34.35 -32.36
CA GLY A 145 -65.28 33.86 -33.51
C GLY A 145 -65.60 34.56 -34.85
N PRO A 146 -65.43 33.95 -36.07
CA PRO A 146 -64.82 32.65 -36.43
C PRO A 146 -63.98 32.69 -37.75
N THR A 147 -63.84 31.54 -38.45
CA THR A 147 -63.24 31.24 -39.80
C THR A 147 -61.71 31.06 -39.89
N GLY A 148 -61.16 30.06 -40.59
CA GLY A 148 -61.77 28.88 -41.24
C GLY A 148 -60.77 28.02 -42.06
N GLU A 149 -61.09 26.74 -42.31
CA GLU A 149 -60.33 25.81 -43.20
C GLU A 149 -61.12 25.52 -44.50
N PRO A 150 -60.46 24.98 -45.56
CA PRO A 150 -60.56 23.53 -45.81
C PRO A 150 -59.28 22.85 -46.39
N GLN A 151 -59.34 21.52 -46.57
CA GLN A 151 -58.25 20.62 -46.98
C GLN A 151 -58.14 20.39 -48.50
N GLN A 152 -56.97 19.94 -48.96
CA GLN A 152 -56.72 18.99 -50.08
C GLN A 152 -55.41 18.22 -49.73
N GLU A 153 -55.38 16.89 -49.61
CA GLU A 153 -55.55 15.79 -50.59
C GLU A 153 -54.25 15.42 -51.35
N ASP A 154 -53.68 14.27 -50.95
CA ASP A 154 -52.86 13.27 -51.68
C ASP A 154 -51.48 13.71 -52.28
N ASP A 155 -50.46 12.85 -52.47
CA ASP A 155 -50.43 11.42 -52.83
C ASP A 155 -49.20 10.62 -52.24
N GLU A 156 -48.97 9.37 -52.66
CA GLU A 156 -48.34 8.29 -51.87
C GLU A 156 -46.81 7.97 -52.04
N PHE A 157 -46.26 7.35 -50.97
CA PHE A 157 -45.31 6.20 -50.91
C PHE A 157 -43.79 6.20 -51.30
N LEU A 158 -43.01 5.72 -50.30
CA LEU A 158 -41.88 4.75 -50.31
C LEU A 158 -40.46 5.01 -50.88
N THR A 159 -39.57 4.13 -50.37
CA THR A 159 -38.11 4.06 -50.42
C THR A 159 -37.49 3.51 -51.72
N VAL A 160 -36.28 3.98 -52.04
CA VAL A 160 -35.36 3.40 -53.06
C VAL A 160 -33.94 3.45 -52.46
N THR A 161 -33.34 2.37 -51.93
CA THR A 161 -32.57 1.31 -52.61
C THR A 161 -31.53 1.78 -53.63
N VAL A 162 -30.26 1.38 -53.44
CA VAL A 162 -29.20 1.53 -54.46
C VAL A 162 -28.68 0.16 -54.84
N VAL A 163 -28.73 -0.16 -56.12
CA VAL A 163 -28.11 -1.33 -56.75
C VAL A 163 -27.27 -0.83 -57.93
N GLY A 164 -26.08 -1.38 -58.12
CA GLY A 164 -25.11 -0.91 -59.11
C GLY A 164 -25.05 -1.76 -60.38
N ASP A 165 -24.08 -1.42 -61.22
CA ASP A 165 -23.65 -2.09 -62.47
C ASP A 165 -22.22 -1.52 -62.77
N ARG A 166 -21.26 -2.15 -63.46
CA ARG A 166 -21.24 -3.41 -64.23
C ARG A 166 -19.77 -3.88 -64.46
N PHE A 167 -19.63 -5.11 -64.98
CA PHE A 167 -18.50 -5.69 -65.76
C PHE A 167 -17.37 -6.47 -65.05
N GLU A 168 -17.09 -7.64 -65.65
CA GLU A 168 -16.02 -8.62 -65.36
C GLU A 168 -14.87 -8.49 -66.39
N THR A 169 -13.69 -9.08 -66.13
CA THR A 169 -13.09 -10.19 -66.93
C THR A 169 -11.62 -10.54 -66.58
N LEU A 170 -11.30 -11.85 -66.57
CA LEU A 170 -9.97 -12.53 -66.61
C LEU A 170 -8.93 -12.28 -65.48
N GLU A 171 -7.94 -13.15 -65.19
CA GLU A 171 -7.82 -14.64 -65.12
C GLU A 171 -6.39 -15.04 -64.62
N VAL A 172 -6.15 -16.31 -64.23
CA VAL A 172 -4.81 -17.01 -64.15
C VAL A 172 -3.80 -16.50 -63.08
N GLU A 173 -3.00 -17.28 -62.30
CA GLU A 173 -2.79 -18.73 -62.00
C GLU A 173 -2.15 -18.85 -60.56
N VAL A 174 -2.48 -19.85 -59.70
CA VAL A 174 -1.70 -21.09 -59.34
C VAL A 174 -0.27 -20.83 -58.78
N SER A 175 0.21 -21.36 -57.63
CA SER A 175 0.15 -22.72 -56.99
C SER A 175 -0.16 -22.67 -55.47
N HIS A 176 -0.58 -23.73 -54.73
CA HIS A 176 -0.16 -25.15 -54.58
C HIS A 176 1.28 -25.34 -54.04
N GLU A 177 1.61 -26.27 -53.12
CA GLU A 177 0.80 -27.30 -52.39
C GLU A 177 0.61 -26.89 -50.88
N GLU A 178 0.74 -27.64 -49.76
CA GLU A 178 1.15 -29.02 -49.38
C GLU A 178 0.39 -29.50 -48.09
N THR A 179 0.70 -30.67 -47.51
CA THR A 179 -0.27 -31.52 -46.76
C THR A 179 0.05 -31.91 -45.29
N GLU A 180 -1.02 -32.02 -44.47
CA GLU A 180 -1.28 -33.07 -43.44
C GLU A 180 -0.45 -33.14 -42.13
N HIS A 181 -0.90 -33.78 -41.03
CA HIS A 181 -2.12 -34.58 -40.77
C HIS A 181 -2.65 -34.36 -39.32
N SER A 182 -3.93 -34.64 -39.07
CA SER A 182 -4.53 -34.66 -37.71
C SER A 182 -4.83 -36.09 -37.22
N TYR A 183 -5.05 -36.25 -35.90
CA TYR A 183 -5.78 -37.37 -35.31
C TYR A 183 -6.66 -36.94 -34.13
N HIS A 184 -7.84 -37.53 -34.05
CA HIS A 184 -8.92 -37.28 -33.08
C HIS A 184 -9.68 -38.62 -32.92
N VAL A 185 -10.09 -39.00 -31.71
CA VAL A 185 -10.95 -40.17 -31.45
C VAL A 185 -11.94 -39.80 -30.33
N GLU A 186 -13.15 -40.34 -30.41
CA GLU A 186 -14.33 -39.90 -29.66
C GLU A 186 -14.67 -40.79 -28.43
N GLU A 187 -15.84 -40.50 -27.85
CA GLU A 187 -16.45 -41.07 -26.64
C GLU A 187 -16.71 -42.59 -26.69
N THR A 188 -17.00 -43.19 -25.53
CA THR A 188 -18.39 -43.65 -25.24
C THR A 188 -18.59 -44.03 -23.76
N VAL A 189 -19.85 -44.11 -23.33
CA VAL A 189 -20.29 -44.29 -21.94
C VAL A 189 -20.99 -45.65 -21.75
N SER A 190 -20.82 -46.28 -20.59
CA SER A 190 -21.78 -47.28 -20.07
C SER A 190 -21.87 -47.27 -18.54
N GLN A 191 -23.09 -47.29 -18.02
CA GLN A 191 -23.44 -47.55 -16.62
C GLN A 191 -23.28 -49.08 -16.32
N ASP A 192 -23.49 -49.68 -15.14
CA ASP A 192 -24.55 -49.48 -14.14
C ASP A 192 -24.31 -50.38 -12.87
N TYR A 193 -25.17 -50.28 -11.85
CA TYR A 193 -25.33 -51.10 -10.61
C TYR A 193 -24.29 -51.05 -9.47
N ASN A 194 -24.67 -50.35 -8.38
CA ASN A 194 -25.10 -50.91 -7.07
C ASN A 194 -24.37 -52.16 -6.53
N GLN A 195 -23.68 -52.14 -5.36
CA GLN A 195 -24.15 -51.94 -3.96
C GLN A 195 -24.45 -53.28 -3.26
N ASP A 196 -23.67 -53.64 -2.22
CA ASP A 196 -24.20 -54.17 -0.95
C ASP A 196 -23.14 -54.31 0.18
N MET A 197 -23.68 -54.48 1.41
CA MET A 197 -23.17 -54.84 2.75
C MET A 197 -21.79 -55.52 2.96
N GLU A 198 -21.23 -55.68 4.18
CA GLU A 198 -21.25 -55.01 5.50
C GLU A 198 -20.37 -55.88 6.48
N GLU A 199 -20.27 -55.50 7.75
CA GLU A 199 -19.92 -56.34 8.92
C GLU A 199 -18.50 -56.95 9.10
N MET A 200 -17.77 -56.31 10.03
CA MET A 200 -17.32 -56.87 11.33
C MET A 200 -15.92 -57.52 11.53
N MET A 201 -15.38 -57.14 12.70
CA MET A 201 -14.48 -57.86 13.63
C MET A 201 -13.12 -58.34 13.09
N SER A 202 -12.01 -57.65 13.37
CA SER A 202 -11.33 -57.49 14.68
C SER A 202 -10.64 -58.75 15.21
N GLU A 203 -9.32 -58.68 15.34
CA GLU A 203 -8.66 -58.96 16.62
C GLU A 203 -7.29 -58.26 16.70
N GLN A 204 -6.68 -58.30 17.88
CA GLN A 204 -5.63 -57.37 18.31
C GLN A 204 -4.62 -58.12 19.16
N GLU A 205 -3.35 -58.21 18.74
CA GLU A 205 -2.25 -58.40 19.69
C GLU A 205 -0.88 -57.96 19.18
N ASN A 206 -0.28 -57.06 19.96
CA ASN A 206 1.14 -56.78 20.15
C ASN A 206 1.36 -57.14 21.65
N PRO A 207 2.56 -57.47 22.19
CA PRO A 207 3.83 -56.83 21.82
C PRO A 207 5.16 -57.62 22.02
N ASP A 208 6.26 -56.93 21.67
CA ASP A 208 7.47 -56.70 22.51
C ASP A 208 8.79 -57.48 22.33
N ALA A 209 9.85 -56.71 22.64
CA ALA A 209 11.13 -57.05 23.26
C ALA A 209 12.28 -57.77 22.50
N SER A 210 13.36 -56.99 22.37
CA SER A 210 14.77 -57.30 22.73
C SER A 210 15.78 -57.87 21.71
N GLU A 211 16.72 -56.98 21.37
CA GLU A 211 18.14 -57.21 21.05
C GLU A 211 18.91 -57.92 22.20
N PRO A 212 20.11 -58.55 22.02
CA PRO A 212 21.33 -57.81 21.56
C PRO A 212 22.50 -58.57 20.84
N VAL A 213 23.31 -57.76 20.13
CA VAL A 213 24.80 -57.80 19.96
C VAL A 213 25.52 -59.07 19.44
N GLY A 214 26.36 -58.88 18.41
CA GLY A 214 27.47 -59.80 18.05
C GLY A 214 28.30 -59.35 16.82
N GLU A 215 29.60 -59.12 17.01
CA GLU A 215 30.64 -59.01 15.95
C GLU A 215 31.09 -60.45 15.55
N ASP A 216 31.80 -60.78 14.45
CA ASP A 216 32.86 -60.07 13.71
C ASP A 216 33.20 -60.73 12.32
N GLU A 217 34.03 -60.04 11.51
CA GLU A 217 34.88 -60.40 10.34
C GLU A 217 34.72 -61.66 9.41
N ARG A 218 34.63 -61.36 8.09
CA ARG A 218 35.37 -61.96 6.91
C ARG A 218 35.04 -63.42 6.45
N LEU A 219 35.38 -63.93 5.25
CA LEU A 219 36.35 -63.53 4.18
C LEU A 219 36.02 -64.13 2.75
N HIS A 220 36.41 -63.42 1.65
CA HIS A 220 36.71 -63.89 0.24
C HIS A 220 35.63 -64.58 -0.65
N HIS A 221 35.27 -64.03 -1.84
CA HIS A 221 35.85 -64.10 -3.23
C HIS A 221 35.17 -65.18 -4.13
N ASP A 222 35.14 -65.12 -5.47
CA ASP A 222 36.05 -64.45 -6.43
C ASP A 222 35.44 -64.15 -7.86
N THR A 223 36.21 -63.43 -8.71
CA THR A 223 36.17 -63.32 -10.21
C THR A 223 35.05 -62.56 -10.98
N ASP A 224 35.25 -61.25 -11.20
CA ASP A 224 35.70 -60.56 -12.45
C ASP A 224 35.18 -60.87 -13.89
N ASP A 225 34.74 -59.80 -14.59
CA ASP A 225 35.36 -59.19 -15.82
C ASP A 225 34.63 -57.82 -16.11
N VAL A 226 35.19 -56.58 -16.02
CA VAL A 226 36.22 -55.88 -16.85
C VAL A 226 35.67 -55.34 -18.19
N THR A 227 35.81 -54.07 -18.66
CA THR A 227 36.26 -52.71 -18.20
C THR A 227 35.59 -51.67 -19.17
N TYR A 228 35.63 -50.33 -19.09
CA TYR A 228 36.66 -49.26 -18.89
C TYR A 228 35.89 -47.93 -18.61
N GLN A 229 36.42 -46.86 -17.98
CA GLN A 229 37.53 -46.67 -17.03
C GLN A 229 37.37 -45.26 -16.39
N VAL A 230 37.75 -45.11 -15.12
CA VAL A 230 37.96 -43.82 -14.41
C VAL A 230 39.23 -43.98 -13.58
N TYR A 231 40.00 -42.91 -13.39
CA TYR A 231 41.09 -42.87 -12.40
C TYR A 231 41.14 -41.53 -11.65
N GLU A 232 40.91 -41.63 -10.35
CA GLU A 232 41.53 -40.79 -9.32
C GLU A 232 42.97 -41.39 -9.07
N GLU A 233 43.87 -40.91 -8.21
CA GLU A 233 43.72 -40.34 -6.86
C GLU A 233 45.02 -39.61 -6.40
N GLN A 234 44.93 -38.86 -5.28
CA GLN A 234 45.95 -38.46 -4.28
C GLN A 234 47.42 -38.12 -4.65
N VAL A 235 47.99 -37.08 -4.01
CA VAL A 235 48.96 -37.17 -2.87
C VAL A 235 49.60 -35.80 -2.53
N VAL A 236 49.35 -35.35 -1.28
CA VAL A 236 50.20 -34.62 -0.30
C VAL A 236 51.42 -33.75 -0.76
N TYR A 237 51.26 -32.42 -0.55
CA TYR A 237 52.17 -31.44 0.11
C TYR A 237 53.67 -31.27 -0.30
N GLU A 238 54.03 -30.07 -0.77
CA GLU A 238 55.10 -29.21 -0.16
C GLU A 238 54.98 -27.73 -0.65
N PRO A 239 55.51 -26.72 0.08
CA PRO A 239 55.26 -25.29 -0.18
C PRO A 239 56.43 -24.52 -0.85
N PRO A 240 56.19 -23.33 -1.42
CA PRO A 240 57.24 -22.36 -1.72
C PRO A 240 57.73 -21.61 -0.46
N GLU A 241 59.03 -21.35 -0.38
CA GLU A 241 59.70 -20.73 0.77
C GLU A 241 59.65 -19.19 0.80
N ASN A 242 59.72 -18.62 2.03
CA ASN A 242 60.42 -17.40 2.52
C ASN A 242 60.47 -16.12 1.63
N GLU A 243 60.40 -14.89 2.16
CA GLU A 243 60.73 -14.39 3.51
C GLU A 243 59.47 -13.81 4.22
N ARG A 244 59.09 -14.25 5.42
CA ARG A 244 59.58 -13.88 6.78
C ARG A 244 59.28 -12.41 7.16
N ILE A 245 58.90 -12.05 8.40
CA ILE A 245 59.09 -12.69 9.72
C ILE A 245 57.75 -12.85 10.50
N GLU A 246 57.71 -13.72 11.50
CA GLU A 246 56.53 -14.16 12.25
C GLU A 246 56.17 -13.32 13.51
N VAL A 247 54.86 -13.18 13.71
CA VAL A 247 54.03 -13.42 14.92
C VAL A 247 54.63 -13.25 16.35
N THR A 248 53.82 -12.56 17.16
CA THR A 248 53.84 -12.28 18.61
C THR A 248 54.10 -13.44 19.59
N GLU A 249 54.64 -13.13 20.79
CA GLU A 249 53.89 -13.37 22.05
C GLU A 249 54.36 -12.51 23.27
N VAL A 250 53.70 -12.70 24.42
CA VAL A 250 53.53 -11.77 25.56
C VAL A 250 54.54 -11.97 26.71
N THR A 251 55.07 -10.89 27.33
CA THR A 251 55.18 -10.67 28.81
C THR A 251 55.96 -9.38 29.21
N VAL A 252 55.85 -8.97 30.49
CA VAL A 252 56.50 -7.83 31.19
C VAL A 252 57.02 -8.40 32.54
N PRO A 253 58.26 -8.16 33.06
CA PRO A 253 58.80 -6.84 33.50
C PRO A 253 60.38 -6.79 33.42
N PRO A 254 61.16 -6.07 34.29
CA PRO A 254 61.04 -4.75 34.94
C PRO A 254 62.19 -3.77 34.56
N GLU A 255 62.24 -2.63 35.28
CA GLU A 255 63.29 -1.60 35.45
C GLU A 255 64.77 -2.02 35.29
N ASP A 256 65.60 -1.18 34.63
CA ASP A 256 66.64 -0.38 35.32
C ASP A 256 67.16 0.81 34.45
N ASN A 257 67.93 1.73 35.05
CA ASN A 257 68.34 3.08 34.54
C ASN A 257 69.90 3.14 34.29
N PRO A 258 70.60 4.28 34.00
CA PRO A 258 70.22 5.65 33.58
C PRO A 258 71.12 6.26 32.44
N VAL A 259 71.15 7.62 32.31
CA VAL A 259 72.20 8.49 31.69
C VAL A 259 72.18 8.64 30.13
N GLU A 260 72.15 9.83 29.50
CA GLU A 260 72.06 11.25 29.96
C GLU A 260 71.63 12.27 28.84
N VAL A 261 71.13 13.45 29.25
CA VAL A 261 70.96 14.79 28.58
C VAL A 261 70.97 14.89 27.02
N THR A 262 70.04 15.56 26.33
CA THR A 262 69.63 16.98 26.53
C THR A 262 68.27 17.35 25.89
N GLU A 263 67.65 18.41 26.42
CA GLU A 263 66.33 18.99 26.15
C GLU A 263 66.23 19.66 24.74
N VAL A 264 65.07 20.09 24.20
CA VAL A 264 64.12 21.14 24.69
C VAL A 264 62.64 20.77 24.44
N ILE A 265 61.76 21.23 25.34
CA ILE A 265 60.31 20.94 25.42
C ILE A 265 59.48 22.20 25.08
N VAL A 266 58.27 22.03 24.49
CA VAL A 266 57.08 22.86 24.79
C VAL A 266 55.84 21.95 24.80
N GLU A 267 54.88 22.19 25.70
CA GLU A 267 53.72 21.32 26.00
C GLU A 267 52.40 21.68 25.27
N GLU A 268 51.34 20.93 25.60
CA GLU A 268 49.98 20.95 25.01
C GLU A 268 49.04 22.07 25.54
N VAL A 269 47.72 21.83 25.36
CA VAL A 269 46.56 22.29 26.17
C VAL A 269 45.74 23.49 25.66
N SER A 270 44.80 23.16 24.75
CA SER A 270 43.35 23.49 24.84
C SER A 270 42.83 24.95 24.81
N ILE A 271 41.48 25.04 24.81
CA ILE A 271 40.59 26.19 25.11
C ILE A 271 40.05 26.97 23.89
N SER A 272 38.75 27.29 24.00
CA SER A 272 37.96 28.25 23.23
C SER A 272 36.94 28.89 24.20
N PRO A 273 36.20 29.96 23.86
CA PRO A 273 36.29 30.88 22.72
C PRO A 273 36.29 32.37 23.15
N VAL A 274 36.53 33.30 22.20
CA VAL A 274 36.05 34.70 22.29
C VAL A 274 35.65 35.17 20.87
N GLU A 275 34.63 36.02 20.77
CA GLU A 275 34.17 36.65 19.52
C GLU A 275 34.98 37.91 19.18
N GLU A 276 35.20 38.19 17.89
CA GLU A 276 35.02 39.56 17.38
C GLU A 276 34.78 39.59 15.86
N GLN A 277 34.26 40.72 15.37
CA GLN A 277 33.97 41.00 13.96
C GLN A 277 35.19 41.75 13.35
N GLN A 278 35.33 42.14 12.07
CA GLN A 278 34.36 42.61 11.07
C GLN A 278 35.02 42.67 9.66
N GLU A 279 34.20 42.71 8.61
CA GLU A 279 34.47 43.30 7.27
C GLU A 279 35.37 42.64 6.21
N VAL A 280 35.10 43.05 4.96
CA VAL A 280 35.49 42.51 3.64
C VAL A 280 35.62 43.72 2.70
N PRO A 281 36.70 43.95 1.90
CA PRO A 281 36.80 43.41 0.52
C PRO A 281 38.28 43.39 -0.03
N PRO A 282 38.60 43.40 -1.36
CA PRO A 282 37.86 43.05 -2.58
C PRO A 282 38.57 41.97 -3.46
N GLU A 283 38.00 41.67 -4.64
CA GLU A 283 38.50 40.74 -5.66
C GLU A 283 39.77 41.23 -6.42
N THR A 284 40.53 40.32 -7.04
CA THR A 284 41.05 40.55 -8.41
C THR A 284 41.38 39.26 -9.18
N ASN A 285 41.15 39.28 -10.49
CA ASN A 285 41.25 38.14 -11.41
C ASN A 285 42.65 37.53 -11.58
N ARG A 286 42.71 36.21 -11.84
CA ARG A 286 43.53 35.64 -12.92
C ARG A 286 42.91 34.37 -13.49
N THR A 287 42.89 34.28 -14.83
CA THR A 287 42.28 33.20 -15.60
C THR A 287 43.33 32.25 -16.20
N THR A 288 43.02 30.96 -16.20
CA THR A 288 43.46 29.99 -17.22
C THR A 288 42.33 28.98 -17.43
N GLU A 289 42.05 28.63 -18.68
CA GLU A 289 40.99 27.69 -19.09
C GLU A 289 41.63 26.42 -19.66
N ASP A 290 40.99 25.26 -19.44
CA ASP A 290 40.89 24.19 -20.44
C ASP A 290 39.72 23.23 -20.04
N PRO A 291 39.09 22.50 -20.98
CA PRO A 291 37.65 22.73 -21.14
C PRO A 291 36.81 21.49 -21.46
N GLU A 292 35.99 21.00 -20.53
CA GLU A 292 34.94 20.05 -20.92
C GLU A 292 33.60 20.17 -20.15
N GLN A 293 32.53 20.22 -20.94
CA GLN A 293 31.13 19.91 -20.62
C GLN A 293 30.54 20.40 -19.27
N LYS A 294 30.26 21.70 -19.18
CA LYS A 294 28.99 22.18 -18.58
C LYS A 294 28.22 23.08 -19.54
N ALA A 295 27.57 22.44 -20.51
CA ALA A 295 26.53 23.06 -21.34
C ALA A 295 25.33 23.48 -20.47
N LYS A 296 25.43 24.63 -19.80
CA LYS A 296 24.34 25.26 -19.04
C LYS A 296 23.23 25.67 -20.02
N VAL A 297 22.34 24.73 -20.34
CA VAL A 297 21.08 24.98 -21.05
C VAL A 297 20.36 26.10 -20.30
N LYS A 298 20.33 27.29 -20.90
CA LYS A 298 19.63 28.46 -20.35
C LYS A 298 18.14 28.17 -20.37
N LYS A 299 17.63 27.49 -19.31
CA LYS A 299 16.21 27.16 -19.14
C LYS A 299 15.40 28.44 -19.38
N LYS A 300 14.64 28.45 -20.48
CA LYS A 300 13.84 29.61 -20.90
C LYS A 300 12.87 29.94 -19.76
N LYS A 301 12.84 31.20 -19.31
CA LYS A 301 11.91 31.62 -18.24
C LYS A 301 10.48 31.28 -18.69
N PRO A 302 9.66 30.60 -17.86
CA PRO A 302 8.34 30.14 -18.29
C PRO A 302 7.43 31.32 -18.60
N LYS A 303 6.61 31.18 -19.63
CA LYS A 303 5.71 32.21 -20.17
C LYS A 303 4.40 32.25 -19.39
N LEU A 304 4.46 32.69 -18.13
CA LEU A 304 3.32 32.68 -17.20
C LEU A 304 2.27 33.79 -17.42
N LEU A 305 2.28 34.50 -18.56
CA LEU A 305 1.44 35.67 -18.83
C LEU A 305 0.82 35.57 -20.23
N ASN A 306 -0.51 35.62 -20.32
CA ASN A 306 -1.22 35.61 -21.60
C ASN A 306 -1.18 36.99 -22.31
N LYS A 307 -2.15 37.34 -23.16
CA LYS A 307 -2.20 38.70 -23.76
C LYS A 307 -2.63 39.76 -22.73
N PHE A 308 -3.61 39.42 -21.88
CA PHE A 308 -4.17 40.29 -20.86
C PHE A 308 -3.25 40.45 -19.65
N ASP A 309 -2.69 39.36 -19.09
CA ASP A 309 -1.83 39.40 -17.90
C ASP A 309 -0.58 40.30 -18.07
N LYS A 310 -0.22 40.64 -19.32
CA LYS A 310 0.89 41.55 -19.64
C LYS A 310 0.55 43.02 -19.39
N THR A 311 -0.73 43.42 -19.45
CA THR A 311 -1.14 44.81 -19.17
C THR A 311 -1.15 45.06 -17.67
N ILE A 312 -1.76 44.17 -16.90
CA ILE A 312 -1.83 44.20 -15.43
C ILE A 312 -0.55 43.68 -14.73
N LYS A 313 0.55 43.49 -15.48
CA LYS A 313 1.77 42.84 -14.98
C LYS A 313 2.35 43.53 -13.73
N ALA A 314 2.27 44.85 -13.65
CA ALA A 314 2.79 45.60 -12.50
C ALA A 314 2.08 45.24 -11.18
N GLU A 315 0.77 44.99 -11.22
CA GLU A 315 -0.03 44.59 -10.06
C GLU A 315 0.25 43.12 -9.69
N LEU A 316 0.35 42.24 -10.69
CA LEU A 316 0.73 40.83 -10.51
C LEU A 316 2.12 40.69 -9.88
N ASP A 317 3.12 41.44 -10.37
CA ASP A 317 4.48 41.47 -9.82
C ASP A 317 4.53 42.10 -8.41
N ALA A 318 3.59 42.98 -8.06
CA ALA A 318 3.48 43.55 -6.71
C ALA A 318 2.91 42.54 -5.70
N ALA A 319 1.82 41.85 -6.03
CA ALA A 319 1.25 40.79 -5.20
C ALA A 319 2.22 39.60 -5.05
N GLU A 320 2.90 39.20 -6.13
CA GLU A 320 3.97 38.20 -6.11
C GLU A 320 5.15 38.59 -5.19
N LYS A 321 5.48 39.89 -5.13
CA LYS A 321 6.51 40.43 -4.23
C LYS A 321 6.10 40.38 -2.77
N LEU A 322 4.81 40.50 -2.44
CA LEU A 322 4.31 40.30 -1.07
C LEU A 322 4.48 38.84 -0.64
N ARG A 323 4.05 37.87 -1.47
CA ARG A 323 4.20 36.44 -1.17
C ARG A 323 5.67 36.05 -0.95
N LYS A 324 6.55 36.48 -1.86
CA LYS A 324 8.02 36.28 -1.75
C LYS A 324 8.71 37.00 -0.60
N ARG A 325 8.01 37.88 0.14
CA ARG A 325 8.49 38.51 1.38
C ARG A 325 7.95 37.82 2.65
N GLY A 326 7.28 36.68 2.53
CA GLY A 326 6.62 36.01 3.66
C GLY A 326 5.34 36.70 4.14
N LYS A 327 4.93 37.82 3.52
CA LYS A 327 3.68 38.54 3.78
C LYS A 327 2.50 37.84 3.10
N ILE A 328 2.31 36.56 3.43
CA ILE A 328 1.36 35.65 2.76
C ILE A 328 -0.07 36.18 2.88
N GLU A 329 -0.50 36.68 4.04
CA GLU A 329 -1.90 37.10 4.25
C GLU A 329 -2.23 38.41 3.50
N GLU A 330 -1.27 39.35 3.40
CA GLU A 330 -1.37 40.50 2.49
C GLU A 330 -1.42 40.05 1.01
N ALA A 331 -0.63 39.03 0.64
CA ALA A 331 -0.60 38.50 -0.72
C ALA A 331 -1.89 37.73 -1.09
N VAL A 332 -2.47 36.96 -0.17
CA VAL A 332 -3.80 36.33 -0.32
C VAL A 332 -4.84 37.40 -0.65
N ASN A 333 -4.87 38.49 0.12
CA ASN A 333 -5.83 39.57 -0.09
C ASN A 333 -5.58 40.30 -1.42
N ALA A 334 -4.32 40.62 -1.75
CA ALA A 334 -3.95 41.25 -3.01
C ALA A 334 -4.34 40.39 -4.24
N PHE A 335 -4.10 39.07 -4.22
CA PHE A 335 -4.53 38.21 -5.31
C PHE A 335 -6.06 37.97 -5.33
N LYS A 336 -6.74 37.94 -4.18
CA LYS A 336 -8.22 37.90 -4.12
C LYS A 336 -8.85 39.16 -4.70
N GLU A 337 -8.27 40.34 -4.46
CA GLU A 337 -8.65 41.57 -5.14
C GLU A 337 -8.41 41.50 -6.65
N LEU A 338 -7.25 40.99 -7.09
CA LEU A 338 -6.94 40.86 -8.52
C LEU A 338 -7.86 39.88 -9.23
N VAL A 339 -8.29 38.80 -8.58
CA VAL A 339 -9.31 37.88 -9.11
C VAL A 339 -10.70 38.53 -9.13
N ARG A 340 -11.05 39.41 -8.18
CA ARG A 340 -12.31 40.19 -8.23
C ARG A 340 -12.29 41.25 -9.35
N LYS A 341 -11.17 41.97 -9.52
CA LYS A 341 -10.97 42.99 -10.56
C LYS A 341 -10.87 42.38 -11.96
N TYR A 342 -10.21 41.22 -12.07
CA TYR A 342 -9.91 40.54 -13.33
C TYR A 342 -10.26 39.04 -13.25
N PRO A 343 -11.56 38.66 -13.23
CA PRO A 343 -11.99 37.27 -13.01
C PRO A 343 -11.43 36.25 -14.02
N GLN A 344 -11.05 36.71 -15.21
CA GLN A 344 -10.49 35.89 -16.28
C GLN A 344 -8.95 35.81 -16.30
N SER A 345 -8.21 36.48 -15.40
CA SER A 345 -6.73 36.43 -15.39
C SER A 345 -6.22 35.08 -14.84
N PRO A 346 -5.55 34.24 -15.67
CA PRO A 346 -4.98 32.98 -15.19
C PRO A 346 -3.86 33.22 -14.19
N ARG A 347 -3.06 34.27 -14.40
CA ARG A 347 -1.95 34.57 -13.51
C ARG A 347 -2.40 35.08 -12.14
N ALA A 348 -3.53 35.79 -12.06
CA ALA A 348 -4.12 36.21 -10.78
C ALA A 348 -4.66 34.99 -10.00
N ARG A 349 -5.45 34.11 -10.63
CA ARG A 349 -5.95 32.89 -9.97
C ARG A 349 -4.82 31.95 -9.53
N TYR A 350 -3.79 31.79 -10.34
CA TYR A 350 -2.60 31.01 -9.94
C TYR A 350 -1.86 31.67 -8.76
N GLY A 351 -1.82 33.00 -8.72
CA GLY A 351 -1.28 33.74 -7.57
C GLY A 351 -2.08 33.53 -6.27
N LYS A 352 -3.42 33.52 -6.36
CA LYS A 352 -4.33 33.13 -5.27
C LYS A 352 -4.02 31.71 -4.79
N ALA A 353 -3.95 30.73 -5.72
CA ALA A 353 -3.65 29.33 -5.39
C ALA A 353 -2.32 29.18 -4.64
N GLN A 354 -1.24 29.79 -5.16
CA GLN A 354 0.07 29.75 -4.49
C GLN A 354 0.05 30.43 -3.11
N CYS A 355 -0.73 31.50 -2.91
CA CYS A 355 -0.86 32.11 -1.57
C CYS A 355 -1.68 31.24 -0.61
N GLU A 356 -2.67 30.50 -1.09
CA GLU A 356 -3.48 29.58 -0.29
C GLU A 356 -2.65 28.32 0.07
N ASP A 357 -1.81 27.84 -0.85
CA ASP A 357 -0.83 26.77 -0.66
C ASP A 357 0.24 27.15 0.39
N ASP A 358 0.91 28.30 0.22
CA ASP A 358 1.88 28.86 1.18
C ASP A 358 1.22 29.11 2.57
N LEU A 359 -0.08 29.50 2.60
CA LEU A 359 -0.84 29.68 3.84
C LEU A 359 -1.21 28.35 4.50
N ALA A 360 -1.50 27.31 3.72
CA ALA A 360 -1.78 25.97 4.20
C ALA A 360 -0.55 25.33 4.84
N GLU A 361 0.63 25.51 4.24
CA GLU A 361 1.91 25.08 4.83
C GLU A 361 2.22 25.89 6.11
N LYS A 362 2.02 27.24 6.12
CA LYS A 362 2.18 28.09 7.33
C LYS A 362 1.24 27.68 8.48
N ARG A 363 -0.03 27.39 8.18
CA ARG A 363 -1.06 27.05 9.18
C ARG A 363 -1.18 25.56 9.48
N ARG A 364 -0.45 24.70 8.75
CA ARG A 364 -0.57 23.23 8.75
C ARG A 364 -2.03 22.76 8.61
N SER A 365 -2.78 23.39 7.70
CA SER A 365 -4.23 23.20 7.58
C SER A 365 -4.61 22.54 6.25
N ASN A 366 -5.07 21.29 6.33
CA ASN A 366 -5.54 20.52 5.18
C ASN A 366 -6.74 21.17 4.48
N GLU A 367 -7.58 21.92 5.20
CA GLU A 367 -8.73 22.61 4.61
C GLU A 367 -8.31 23.79 3.71
N VAL A 368 -7.34 24.58 4.16
CA VAL A 368 -6.77 25.65 3.32
C VAL A 368 -6.09 25.04 2.09
N LEU A 369 -5.48 23.85 2.23
CA LEU A 369 -4.89 23.13 1.09
C LEU A 369 -5.95 22.58 0.12
N ARG A 370 -7.10 22.11 0.62
CA ARG A 370 -8.26 21.73 -0.20
C ARG A 370 -8.73 22.90 -1.08
N GLY A 371 -8.82 24.09 -0.49
CA GLY A 371 -9.09 25.34 -1.22
C GLY A 371 -8.04 25.65 -2.30
N ALA A 372 -6.75 25.53 -1.99
CA ALA A 372 -5.68 25.75 -2.96
C ALA A 372 -5.73 24.75 -4.14
N ILE A 373 -6.00 23.46 -3.87
CA ILE A 373 -6.18 22.40 -4.88
C ILE A 373 -7.30 22.75 -5.87
N GLU A 374 -8.39 23.36 -5.41
CA GLU A 374 -9.46 23.79 -6.30
C GLU A 374 -9.15 25.12 -6.99
N THR A 375 -8.45 26.06 -6.35
CA THR A 375 -7.92 27.25 -7.07
C THR A 375 -6.93 26.86 -8.18
N TYR A 376 -6.14 25.79 -8.03
CA TYR A 376 -5.30 25.27 -9.12
C TYR A 376 -6.11 24.62 -10.26
N GLN A 377 -7.32 24.13 -10.01
CA GLN A 377 -8.28 23.68 -11.03
C GLN A 377 -9.00 24.85 -11.69
N GLU A 378 -9.37 25.90 -10.95
CA GLU A 378 -9.91 27.17 -11.48
C GLU A 378 -9.00 27.79 -12.53
N VAL A 379 -7.67 27.70 -12.37
CA VAL A 379 -6.69 28.18 -13.37
C VAL A 379 -6.80 27.39 -14.68
N ALA A 380 -7.12 26.09 -14.60
CA ALA A 380 -7.24 25.18 -15.73
C ALA A 380 -8.66 25.13 -16.35
N SER A 381 -9.57 26.02 -15.95
CA SER A 381 -10.88 26.24 -16.58
C SER A 381 -11.04 27.64 -17.21
N LEU A 382 -10.00 28.48 -17.14
CA LEU A 382 -9.99 29.82 -17.74
C LEU A 382 -9.70 29.82 -19.26
N PRO A 383 -10.10 30.88 -19.99
CA PRO A 383 -9.65 31.10 -21.36
C PRO A 383 -8.20 31.59 -21.43
N ASP A 384 -7.56 31.43 -22.61
CA ASP A 384 -6.23 31.96 -22.93
C ASP A 384 -5.13 31.63 -21.87
N VAL A 385 -5.18 30.46 -21.23
CA VAL A 385 -4.18 30.04 -20.23
C VAL A 385 -2.86 29.68 -20.95
N PRO A 386 -1.71 30.26 -20.56
CA PRO A 386 -0.43 29.88 -21.14
C PRO A 386 -0.05 28.44 -20.80
N ALA A 387 0.45 27.68 -21.78
CA ALA A 387 0.83 26.27 -21.61
C ALA A 387 1.74 26.00 -20.40
N ASP A 388 2.77 26.84 -20.19
CA ASP A 388 3.68 26.72 -19.04
C ASP A 388 2.96 26.91 -17.69
N LEU A 389 1.94 27.78 -17.64
CA LEU A 389 1.15 28.05 -16.44
C LEU A 389 0.15 26.92 -16.16
N LEU A 390 -0.53 26.44 -17.22
CA LEU A 390 -1.46 25.30 -17.14
C LEU A 390 -0.76 24.04 -16.59
N LYS A 391 0.44 23.76 -17.11
CA LYS A 391 1.28 22.64 -16.67
C LYS A 391 1.70 22.77 -15.20
N LEU A 392 2.19 23.94 -14.78
CA LEU A 392 2.57 24.19 -13.38
C LEU A 392 1.37 24.07 -12.43
N SER A 393 0.21 24.63 -12.80
CA SER A 393 -1.00 24.59 -11.97
C SER A 393 -1.49 23.16 -11.74
N LEU A 394 -1.63 22.37 -12.80
CA LEU A 394 -2.10 20.99 -12.67
C LEU A 394 -1.03 20.08 -12.03
N LYS A 395 0.27 20.28 -12.27
CA LYS A 395 1.31 19.48 -11.61
C LYS A 395 1.36 19.75 -10.10
N ARG A 396 1.27 21.01 -9.66
CA ARG A 396 1.17 21.35 -8.22
C ARG A 396 -0.16 20.87 -7.62
N ARG A 397 -1.28 20.92 -8.35
CA ARG A 397 -2.54 20.30 -7.94
C ARG A 397 -2.35 18.81 -7.64
N SER A 398 -1.74 18.06 -8.55
CA SER A 398 -1.49 16.62 -8.37
C SER A 398 -0.61 16.32 -7.15
N ASP A 399 0.51 17.03 -6.99
CA ASP A 399 1.41 16.91 -5.82
C ASP A 399 0.66 17.18 -4.50
N ARG A 400 -0.16 18.23 -4.43
CA ARG A 400 -0.97 18.54 -3.24
C ARG A 400 -2.12 17.54 -3.01
N GLN A 401 -2.68 16.95 -4.07
CA GLN A 401 -3.64 15.85 -3.95
C GLN A 401 -3.00 14.58 -3.38
N GLN A 402 -1.79 14.21 -3.83
CA GLN A 402 -1.04 13.08 -3.29
C GLN A 402 -0.67 13.30 -1.82
N PHE A 403 -0.26 14.52 -1.45
CA PHE A 403 0.02 14.90 -0.06
C PHE A 403 -1.18 14.71 0.88
N LEU A 404 -2.41 14.94 0.40
CA LEU A 404 -3.65 14.68 1.16
C LEU A 404 -4.15 13.22 1.06
N GLY A 405 -3.40 12.31 0.41
CA GLY A 405 -3.83 10.93 0.18
C GLY A 405 -4.91 10.75 -0.90
N HIS A 406 -5.27 11.81 -1.64
CA HIS A 406 -6.30 11.78 -2.67
C HIS A 406 -5.79 11.15 -3.99
N MET A 407 -5.24 9.94 -3.94
CA MET A 407 -4.48 9.31 -5.03
C MET A 407 -5.30 9.16 -6.33
N ARG A 408 -6.54 8.64 -6.26
CA ARG A 408 -7.45 8.58 -7.43
C ARG A 408 -7.71 9.98 -8.03
N GLY A 409 -7.78 11.02 -7.20
CA GLY A 409 -7.95 12.41 -7.65
C GLY A 409 -6.70 13.00 -8.30
N SER A 410 -5.51 12.61 -7.85
CA SER A 410 -4.23 12.94 -8.49
C SER A 410 -4.11 12.25 -9.85
N LEU A 411 -4.46 10.96 -9.95
CA LEU A 411 -4.41 10.20 -11.20
C LEU A 411 -5.22 10.86 -12.32
N LEU A 412 -6.45 11.31 -12.02
CA LEU A 412 -7.28 12.07 -12.97
C LEU A 412 -6.62 13.39 -13.42
N THR A 413 -5.93 14.10 -12.52
CA THR A 413 -5.15 15.30 -12.85
C THR A 413 -3.94 14.96 -13.77
N LEU A 414 -3.27 13.84 -13.54
CA LEU A 414 -2.12 13.36 -14.32
C LEU A 414 -2.52 12.87 -15.72
N GLN A 415 -3.62 12.12 -15.83
CA GLN A 415 -4.20 11.71 -17.11
C GLN A 415 -4.56 12.95 -17.95
N ARG A 416 -5.22 13.96 -17.35
CA ARG A 416 -5.52 15.24 -18.01
C ARG A 416 -4.25 15.99 -18.43
N LEU A 417 -3.19 15.95 -17.62
CA LEU A 417 -1.89 16.56 -17.95
C LEU A 417 -1.23 15.90 -19.18
N VAL A 418 -1.22 14.57 -19.25
CA VAL A 418 -0.65 13.84 -20.39
C VAL A 418 -1.49 14.04 -21.66
N GLN A 419 -2.82 14.08 -21.56
CA GLN A 419 -3.70 14.44 -22.68
C GLN A 419 -3.43 15.85 -23.22
N LEU A 420 -3.18 16.83 -22.35
CA LEU A 420 -2.85 18.21 -22.73
C LEU A 420 -1.41 18.38 -23.25
N PHE A 421 -0.49 17.49 -22.88
CA PHE A 421 0.92 17.56 -23.25
C PHE A 421 1.51 16.17 -23.63
N PRO A 422 1.05 15.50 -24.71
CA PRO A 422 1.40 14.09 -24.98
C PRO A 422 2.89 13.82 -25.19
N ASN A 423 3.63 14.84 -25.59
CA ASN A 423 5.07 14.78 -25.90
C ASN A 423 5.97 15.11 -24.70
N ASP A 424 5.43 15.20 -23.48
CA ASP A 424 6.21 15.47 -22.26
C ASP A 424 6.45 14.18 -21.47
N THR A 425 7.62 13.58 -21.65
CA THR A 425 8.06 12.38 -20.94
C THR A 425 7.99 12.52 -19.42
N SER A 426 8.26 13.72 -18.87
CA SER A 426 8.18 13.92 -17.41
C SER A 426 6.76 13.76 -16.89
N LEU A 427 5.74 14.14 -17.68
CA LEU A 427 4.34 13.99 -17.28
C LEU A 427 3.84 12.55 -17.44
N LYS A 428 4.37 11.79 -18.42
CA LYS A 428 4.17 10.33 -18.47
C LYS A 428 4.81 9.63 -17.27
N ASN A 429 6.03 10.02 -16.91
CA ASN A 429 6.71 9.51 -15.72
C ASN A 429 5.95 9.83 -14.42
N ASP A 430 5.43 11.05 -14.27
CA ASP A 430 4.54 11.40 -13.15
C ASP A 430 3.26 10.55 -13.13
N LEU A 431 2.65 10.30 -14.31
CA LEU A 431 1.45 9.46 -14.47
C LEU A 431 1.71 7.99 -14.08
N GLY A 432 2.87 7.43 -14.42
CA GLY A 432 3.29 6.10 -14.00
C GLY A 432 3.36 5.97 -12.47
N VAL A 433 3.91 6.99 -11.79
CA VAL A 433 3.87 7.07 -10.31
C VAL A 433 2.44 7.18 -9.79
N GLY A 434 1.57 7.94 -10.48
CA GLY A 434 0.15 8.05 -10.15
C GLY A 434 -0.60 6.72 -10.15
N TYR A 435 -0.27 5.81 -11.08
CA TYR A 435 -0.80 4.44 -11.10
C TYR A 435 -0.20 3.56 -9.98
N LEU A 436 1.12 3.64 -9.75
CA LEU A 436 1.76 2.90 -8.64
C LEU A 436 1.20 3.29 -7.26
N LEU A 437 0.85 4.56 -7.05
CA LEU A 437 0.24 5.06 -5.82
C LEU A 437 -1.19 4.58 -5.57
N ILE A 438 -1.83 3.90 -6.54
CA ILE A 438 -3.12 3.20 -6.35
C ILE A 438 -2.99 1.67 -6.49
N GLY A 439 -1.77 1.13 -6.58
CA GLY A 439 -1.52 -0.30 -6.78
C GLY A 439 -1.69 -0.82 -8.22
N ASP A 440 -1.99 0.05 -9.18
CA ASP A 440 -2.22 -0.30 -10.59
C ASP A 440 -0.89 -0.51 -11.33
N ASN A 441 -0.22 -1.61 -11.00
CA ASN A 441 1.07 -1.98 -11.57
C ASN A 441 1.02 -2.19 -13.08
N ASP A 442 -0.11 -2.66 -13.63
CA ASP A 442 -0.24 -2.99 -15.06
C ASP A 442 -0.43 -1.76 -15.95
N ASN A 443 -1.17 -0.74 -15.51
CA ASN A 443 -1.21 0.52 -16.26
C ASN A 443 0.04 1.38 -16.00
N ALA A 444 0.65 1.31 -14.81
CA ALA A 444 1.98 1.87 -14.59
C ALA A 444 3.01 1.28 -15.58
N LYS A 445 2.98 -0.05 -15.77
CA LYS A 445 3.89 -0.76 -16.68
C LYS A 445 3.80 -0.23 -18.12
N LYS A 446 2.58 -0.19 -18.67
CA LYS A 446 2.30 0.31 -20.03
C LYS A 446 2.82 1.74 -20.24
N VAL A 447 2.65 2.61 -19.25
CA VAL A 447 3.14 4.00 -19.30
C VAL A 447 4.67 4.05 -19.37
N TYR A 448 5.40 3.21 -18.63
CA TYR A 448 6.85 3.15 -18.72
C TYR A 448 7.35 2.42 -19.99
N GLU A 449 6.62 1.43 -20.50
CA GLU A 449 6.88 0.81 -21.82
C GLU A 449 6.74 1.85 -22.95
N GLU A 450 5.69 2.67 -22.94
CA GLU A 450 5.55 3.82 -23.85
C GLU A 450 6.74 4.79 -23.73
N VAL A 451 7.12 5.18 -22.50
CA VAL A 451 8.26 6.09 -22.29
C VAL A 451 9.57 5.50 -22.80
N LEU A 452 9.86 4.23 -22.51
CA LEU A 452 11.10 3.58 -22.94
C LEU A 452 11.12 3.31 -24.46
N SER A 453 9.96 3.17 -25.12
CA SER A 453 9.89 3.08 -26.58
C SER A 453 10.29 4.38 -27.31
N VAL A 454 10.03 5.55 -26.71
CA VAL A 454 10.33 6.87 -27.28
C VAL A 454 11.68 7.41 -26.78
N THR A 455 12.01 7.11 -25.53
CA THR A 455 13.22 7.56 -24.83
C THR A 455 13.86 6.38 -24.07
N PRO A 456 14.59 5.47 -24.76
CA PRO A 456 15.15 4.25 -24.16
C PRO A 456 16.18 4.46 -23.06
N ASN A 457 16.67 5.69 -22.88
CA ASN A 457 17.68 6.08 -21.89
C ASN A 457 17.11 6.89 -20.72
N ASP A 458 15.79 7.06 -20.60
CA ASP A 458 15.17 7.76 -19.46
C ASP A 458 15.37 6.93 -18.18
N GLY A 459 16.27 7.36 -17.30
CA GLY A 459 16.67 6.60 -16.12
C GLY A 459 15.55 6.44 -15.10
N PHE A 460 14.65 7.44 -15.02
CA PHE A 460 13.48 7.42 -14.16
C PHE A 460 12.50 6.32 -14.59
N ALA A 461 12.21 6.20 -15.89
CA ALA A 461 11.39 5.12 -16.40
C ALA A 461 12.05 3.74 -16.23
N LYS A 462 13.38 3.64 -16.40
CA LYS A 462 14.11 2.38 -16.15
C LYS A 462 13.96 1.90 -14.70
N VAL A 463 14.19 2.75 -13.69
CA VAL A 463 14.07 2.30 -12.28
C VAL A 463 12.64 1.89 -11.91
N HIS A 464 11.62 2.61 -12.40
CA HIS A 464 10.22 2.27 -12.10
C HIS A 464 9.75 1.02 -12.87
N TYR A 465 10.14 0.86 -14.14
CA TYR A 465 9.85 -0.36 -14.90
C TYR A 465 10.54 -1.59 -14.29
N GLY A 466 11.81 -1.46 -13.88
CA GLY A 466 12.54 -2.51 -13.16
C GLY A 466 11.88 -2.87 -11.82
N PHE A 467 11.42 -1.87 -11.06
CA PHE A 467 10.63 -2.09 -9.84
C PHE A 467 9.34 -2.89 -10.11
N ILE A 468 8.58 -2.55 -11.16
CA ILE A 468 7.36 -3.28 -11.56
C ILE A 468 7.68 -4.72 -11.99
N LEU A 469 8.74 -4.93 -12.78
CA LEU A 469 9.18 -6.28 -13.16
C LEU A 469 9.49 -7.12 -11.91
N LYS A 470 10.19 -6.54 -10.92
CA LYS A 470 10.48 -7.23 -9.67
C LYS A 470 9.21 -7.56 -8.86
N ALA A 471 8.23 -6.65 -8.82
CA ALA A 471 6.94 -6.88 -8.19
C ALA A 471 6.16 -8.01 -8.89
N GLN A 472 6.22 -8.09 -10.23
CA GLN A 472 5.72 -9.20 -11.05
C GLN A 472 6.59 -10.48 -10.96
N ASN A 473 7.46 -10.60 -9.95
CA ASN A 473 8.42 -11.69 -9.72
C ASN A 473 9.39 -12.00 -10.88
N LYS A 474 9.52 -11.09 -11.86
CA LYS A 474 10.46 -11.20 -12.99
C LYS A 474 11.87 -10.73 -12.56
N ILE A 475 12.42 -11.43 -11.55
CA ILE A 475 13.61 -10.99 -10.81
C ILE A 475 14.81 -10.74 -11.74
N ALA A 476 15.17 -11.71 -12.60
CA ALA A 476 16.31 -11.56 -13.51
C ALA A 476 16.14 -10.41 -14.53
N GLU A 477 14.91 -10.19 -15.03
CA GLU A 477 14.59 -9.10 -15.94
C GLU A 477 14.67 -7.72 -15.25
N SER A 478 14.35 -7.64 -13.95
CA SER A 478 14.36 -6.37 -13.20
C SER A 478 15.75 -5.76 -13.00
N ILE A 479 16.78 -6.60 -12.87
CA ILE A 479 18.15 -6.22 -12.49
C ILE A 479 18.78 -5.20 -13.46
N PRO A 480 18.82 -5.41 -14.79
CA PRO A 480 19.41 -4.43 -15.71
C PRO A 480 18.69 -3.08 -15.69
N TYR A 481 17.36 -3.06 -15.69
CA TYR A 481 16.59 -1.81 -15.65
C TYR A 481 16.79 -1.03 -14.34
N LEU A 482 16.77 -1.71 -13.19
CA LEU A 482 17.09 -1.08 -11.90
C LEU A 482 18.53 -0.55 -11.87
N LYS A 483 19.51 -1.35 -12.35
CA LYS A 483 20.93 -0.97 -12.39
C LYS A 483 21.17 0.24 -13.30
N GLU A 484 20.84 0.14 -14.58
CA GLU A 484 21.04 1.21 -15.57
C GLU A 484 20.27 2.49 -15.19
N GLY A 485 19.08 2.33 -14.60
CA GLY A 485 18.28 3.44 -14.10
C GLY A 485 18.99 4.20 -12.97
N ILE A 486 19.56 3.51 -11.98
CA ILE A 486 20.36 4.15 -10.93
C ILE A 486 21.66 4.74 -11.48
N GLU A 487 22.35 4.01 -12.37
CA GLU A 487 23.63 4.44 -12.98
C GLU A 487 23.49 5.69 -13.87
N SER A 488 22.29 6.00 -14.37
CA SER A 488 22.01 7.24 -15.12
C SER A 488 22.26 8.53 -14.32
N GLY A 489 22.03 8.51 -13.01
CA GLY A 489 21.96 9.72 -12.18
C GLY A 489 20.81 10.68 -12.50
N ASP A 490 19.78 10.25 -13.24
CA ASP A 490 18.62 11.10 -13.58
C ASP A 490 17.83 11.55 -12.34
N PRO A 491 17.16 12.73 -12.38
CA PRO A 491 16.40 13.24 -11.24
C PRO A 491 15.27 12.29 -10.80
N GLY A 492 15.45 11.66 -9.63
CA GLY A 492 14.50 10.70 -9.04
C GLY A 492 14.92 9.23 -9.10
N THR A 493 16.13 8.91 -9.59
CA THR A 493 16.67 7.53 -9.55
C THR A 493 17.52 7.25 -8.31
N ASP A 494 18.08 8.29 -7.67
CA ASP A 494 18.82 8.22 -6.41
C ASP A 494 17.85 8.12 -5.22
N ASP A 495 17.16 6.97 -5.11
CA ASP A 495 16.12 6.67 -4.12
C ASP A 495 16.36 5.27 -3.52
N GLY A 496 16.35 5.18 -2.19
CA GLY A 496 16.62 3.96 -1.43
C GLY A 496 15.76 2.75 -1.81
N ARG A 497 14.54 2.96 -2.34
CA ARG A 497 13.68 1.87 -2.83
C ARG A 497 14.34 1.10 -3.97
N PHE A 498 14.98 1.77 -4.91
CA PHE A 498 15.61 1.12 -6.06
C PHE A 498 16.91 0.42 -5.67
N TYR A 499 17.71 1.03 -4.79
CA TYR A 499 18.89 0.38 -4.20
C TYR A 499 18.51 -0.90 -3.43
N PHE A 500 17.42 -0.85 -2.64
CA PHE A 500 16.94 -1.97 -1.85
C PHE A 500 16.48 -3.12 -2.77
N HIS A 501 15.62 -2.81 -3.74
CA HIS A 501 15.06 -3.80 -4.65
C HIS A 501 16.08 -4.38 -5.64
N LEU A 502 17.10 -3.61 -6.05
CA LEU A 502 18.22 -4.11 -6.86
C LEU A 502 19.07 -5.10 -6.06
N GLY A 503 19.40 -4.80 -4.81
CA GLY A 503 20.15 -5.69 -3.93
C GLY A 503 19.40 -7.00 -3.64
N ASP A 504 18.11 -6.93 -3.30
CA ASP A 504 17.25 -8.10 -3.08
C ASP A 504 17.12 -8.95 -4.36
N ALA A 505 16.88 -8.31 -5.51
CA ALA A 505 16.86 -9.02 -6.79
C ALA A 505 18.19 -9.73 -7.10
N MET A 506 19.33 -9.08 -6.84
CA MET A 506 20.65 -9.70 -6.97
C MET A 506 20.88 -10.85 -5.98
N GLN A 507 20.45 -10.73 -4.72
CA GLN A 507 20.55 -11.81 -3.72
C GLN A 507 19.76 -13.06 -4.15
N ARG A 508 18.53 -12.89 -4.65
CA ARG A 508 17.67 -13.98 -5.12
C ARG A 508 18.22 -14.74 -6.33
N VAL A 509 19.01 -14.10 -7.20
CA VAL A 509 19.74 -14.78 -8.30
C VAL A 509 21.15 -15.21 -7.90
N GLY A 510 21.49 -15.17 -6.61
CA GLY A 510 22.79 -15.57 -6.07
C GLY A 510 23.96 -14.60 -6.34
N ASN A 511 23.70 -13.47 -7.01
CA ASN A 511 24.73 -12.50 -7.40
C ASN A 511 25.29 -11.74 -6.19
N LYS A 512 26.57 -11.96 -5.91
CA LYS A 512 27.29 -11.38 -4.76
C LYS A 512 27.53 -9.86 -4.88
N GLU A 513 27.29 -9.26 -6.05
CA GLU A 513 27.36 -7.80 -6.21
C GLU A 513 26.28 -7.03 -5.42
N ALA A 514 25.23 -7.68 -4.92
CA ALA A 514 24.17 -7.06 -4.12
C ALA A 514 24.70 -6.14 -3.00
N TYR A 515 25.70 -6.59 -2.24
CA TYR A 515 26.27 -5.82 -1.14
C TYR A 515 27.05 -4.57 -1.61
N LYS A 516 27.51 -4.51 -2.88
CA LYS A 516 28.05 -3.26 -3.47
C LYS A 516 26.97 -2.19 -3.60
N TRP A 517 25.74 -2.59 -3.94
CA TRP A 517 24.59 -1.70 -4.06
C TRP A 517 24.03 -1.26 -2.71
N TYR A 518 24.02 -2.15 -1.72
CA TYR A 518 23.70 -1.77 -0.34
C TYR A 518 24.74 -0.81 0.26
N GLU A 519 26.02 -1.05 0.04
CA GLU A 519 27.10 -0.15 0.46
C GLU A 519 27.05 1.21 -0.25
N LEU A 520 26.68 1.24 -1.53
CA LEU A 520 26.44 2.49 -2.27
C LEU A 520 25.20 3.23 -1.75
N GLY A 521 24.09 2.53 -1.49
CA GLY A 521 22.89 3.11 -0.90
C GLY A 521 23.13 3.69 0.50
N HIS A 522 23.93 3.00 1.32
CA HIS A 522 24.39 3.52 2.61
C HIS A 522 25.23 4.80 2.45
N LYS A 523 26.20 4.82 1.53
CA LYS A 523 27.01 6.02 1.21
C LYS A 523 26.22 7.19 0.63
N ARG A 524 25.04 6.94 0.05
CA ARG A 524 24.07 7.95 -0.39
C ARG A 524 23.15 8.45 0.73
N GLY A 525 23.16 7.82 1.91
CA GLY A 525 22.30 8.14 3.04
C GLY A 525 20.93 7.46 3.03
N HIS A 526 20.69 6.49 2.13
CA HIS A 526 19.42 5.77 2.02
C HIS A 526 19.25 4.69 3.10
N PHE A 527 20.35 4.10 3.58
CA PHE A 527 20.35 3.04 4.58
C PHE A 527 21.19 3.43 5.80
N ALA A 528 20.74 3.03 6.99
CA ALA A 528 21.48 3.26 8.24
C ALA A 528 22.81 2.49 8.26
N SER A 529 22.84 1.29 7.66
CA SER A 529 24.07 0.55 7.35
C SER A 529 23.84 -0.41 6.18
N VAL A 530 24.89 -1.12 5.74
CA VAL A 530 24.77 -2.20 4.75
C VAL A 530 23.83 -3.35 5.20
N TRP A 531 23.65 -3.51 6.52
CA TRP A 531 22.78 -4.54 7.11
C TRP A 531 21.38 -4.02 7.46
N GLN A 532 21.26 -2.77 7.93
CA GLN A 532 20.00 -2.16 8.37
C GLN A 532 19.44 -1.25 7.27
N ARG A 533 18.48 -1.79 6.51
CA ARG A 533 18.04 -1.24 5.21
C ARG A 533 16.55 -0.87 5.15
N SER A 534 15.88 -0.84 6.30
CA SER A 534 14.55 -0.23 6.45
C SER A 534 14.54 1.21 5.94
N LEU A 535 13.40 1.67 5.41
CA LEU A 535 13.26 3.00 4.81
C LEU A 535 12.51 3.99 5.71
N TYR A 536 11.56 3.53 6.53
CA TYR A 536 10.67 4.39 7.31
C TYR A 536 11.18 4.61 8.73
N ASN A 537 12.34 5.24 8.88
CA ASN A 537 13.10 5.22 10.14
C ASN A 537 12.87 6.44 11.05
N VAL A 538 13.28 6.29 12.31
CA VAL A 538 13.64 7.40 13.20
C VAL A 538 15.14 7.34 13.46
N ASN A 539 15.83 8.45 13.22
CA ASN A 539 17.27 8.56 13.37
C ASN A 539 17.69 8.62 14.84
N GLY A 540 18.84 8.04 15.18
CA GLY A 540 19.42 8.09 16.53
C GLY A 540 18.91 7.01 17.49
N LEU A 541 18.01 6.11 17.06
CA LEU A 541 17.68 4.90 17.81
C LEU A 541 18.87 3.93 17.82
N LYS A 542 19.16 3.31 18.97
CA LYS A 542 20.16 2.24 19.14
C LYS A 542 19.87 1.10 18.16
N ALA A 543 20.86 0.79 17.31
CA ALA A 543 20.77 -0.23 16.27
C ALA A 543 21.71 -1.39 16.58
N GLN A 544 21.14 -2.59 16.78
CA GLN A 544 21.88 -3.86 16.90
C GLN A 544 20.95 -5.01 16.48
N PRO A 545 21.47 -6.10 15.88
CA PRO A 545 20.63 -7.16 15.31
C PRO A 545 19.88 -7.95 16.39
N TRP A 546 20.51 -8.30 17.52
CA TRP A 546 19.92 -9.11 18.59
C TRP A 546 19.82 -8.33 19.89
N TRP A 547 18.78 -8.60 20.68
CA TRP A 547 18.49 -7.89 21.94
C TRP A 547 18.20 -8.85 23.08
N THR A 548 18.66 -8.52 24.27
CA THR A 548 18.22 -9.21 25.49
C THR A 548 16.94 -8.57 26.07
N PRO A 549 16.09 -9.32 26.80
CA PRO A 549 14.91 -8.77 27.47
C PRO A 549 15.20 -7.61 28.44
N LYS A 550 16.43 -7.52 28.95
CA LYS A 550 16.87 -6.44 29.85
C LYS A 550 17.14 -5.14 29.08
N GLU A 551 17.73 -5.22 27.88
CA GLU A 551 18.03 -4.04 27.06
C GLU A 551 16.77 -3.40 26.46
N THR A 552 15.70 -4.18 26.23
CA THR A 552 14.43 -3.64 25.75
C THR A 552 13.58 -3.00 26.85
N GLY A 553 13.90 -3.24 28.13
CA GLY A 553 13.11 -2.82 29.28
C GLY A 553 11.80 -3.61 29.48
N TYR A 554 11.22 -4.20 28.43
CA TYR A 554 9.95 -4.94 28.41
C TYR A 554 10.00 -6.32 29.10
N THR A 555 10.69 -6.41 30.24
CA THR A 555 10.92 -7.68 30.95
C THR A 555 9.65 -8.33 31.47
N GLU A 556 8.59 -7.57 31.81
CA GLU A 556 7.31 -8.15 32.24
C GLU A 556 6.50 -8.72 31.08
N LEU A 557 6.52 -8.11 29.88
CA LEU A 557 5.95 -8.72 28.66
C LEU A 557 6.65 -10.05 28.37
N VAL A 558 7.98 -10.07 28.36
CA VAL A 558 8.76 -11.32 28.14
C VAL A 558 8.45 -12.37 29.20
N LYS A 559 8.45 -12.00 30.49
CA LYS A 559 8.05 -12.93 31.59
C LYS A 559 6.62 -13.42 31.41
N SER A 560 5.70 -12.58 30.94
CA SER A 560 4.30 -12.95 30.70
C SER A 560 4.20 -13.99 29.57
N LEU A 561 4.90 -13.76 28.45
CA LEU A 561 5.00 -14.68 27.34
C LEU A 561 5.65 -16.03 27.76
N GLU A 562 6.81 -16.01 28.41
CA GLU A 562 7.50 -17.24 28.86
C GLU A 562 6.77 -17.98 29.98
N ARG A 563 5.93 -17.33 30.79
CA ARG A 563 5.10 -18.01 31.81
C ARG A 563 3.86 -18.66 31.20
N ASN A 564 3.27 -18.05 30.18
CA ASN A 564 1.99 -18.48 29.59
C ASN A 564 2.14 -19.20 28.24
N TRP A 565 3.37 -19.52 27.81
CA TRP A 565 3.63 -20.05 26.46
C TRP A 565 2.79 -21.27 26.06
N LYS A 566 2.51 -22.18 26.99
CA LYS A 566 1.66 -23.36 26.73
C LYS A 566 0.23 -22.96 26.42
N LEU A 567 -0.33 -22.00 27.14
CA LEU A 567 -1.66 -21.44 26.85
C LEU A 567 -1.71 -20.80 25.46
N ILE A 568 -0.68 -20.01 25.12
CA ILE A 568 -0.56 -19.35 23.81
C ILE A 568 -0.47 -20.40 22.69
N ARG A 569 0.39 -21.41 22.87
CA ARG A 569 0.54 -22.56 21.96
C ARG A 569 -0.77 -23.31 21.77
N ASP A 570 -1.45 -23.66 22.86
CA ASP A 570 -2.63 -24.53 22.83
C ASP A 570 -3.83 -23.85 22.16
N GLU A 571 -3.97 -22.52 22.27
CA GLU A 571 -4.94 -21.75 21.47
C GLU A 571 -4.54 -21.70 19.98
N GLY A 572 -3.25 -21.49 19.66
CA GLY A 572 -2.75 -21.50 18.27
C GLY A 572 -2.96 -22.84 17.56
N LEU A 573 -2.67 -23.96 18.25
CA LEU A 573 -2.92 -25.31 17.76
C LEU A 573 -4.44 -25.57 17.59
N ALA A 574 -5.27 -25.15 18.54
CA ALA A 574 -6.72 -25.30 18.42
C ALA A 574 -7.31 -24.56 17.19
N VAL A 575 -6.72 -23.43 16.79
CA VAL A 575 -7.07 -22.73 15.54
C VAL A 575 -6.57 -23.50 14.31
N MET A 576 -5.33 -24.02 14.33
CA MET A 576 -4.81 -24.86 13.24
C MET A 576 -5.69 -26.09 12.96
N ASP A 577 -6.18 -26.75 14.01
CA ASP A 577 -6.98 -27.98 13.91
C ASP A 577 -8.42 -27.71 13.44
N LYS A 578 -9.06 -26.64 13.93
CA LYS A 578 -10.52 -26.42 13.81
C LYS A 578 -10.92 -25.30 12.88
N ALA A 579 -10.01 -24.36 12.62
CA ALA A 579 -10.28 -23.12 11.91
C ALA A 579 -9.09 -22.75 11.01
N LYS A 580 -8.51 -23.74 10.32
CA LYS A 580 -7.29 -23.57 9.51
C LYS A 580 -7.36 -22.43 8.49
N GLY A 581 -8.55 -22.08 7.99
CA GLY A 581 -8.76 -20.91 7.12
C GLY A 581 -8.47 -19.54 7.75
N LEU A 582 -8.24 -19.47 9.07
CA LEU A 582 -7.71 -18.27 9.75
C LEU A 582 -6.18 -18.16 9.65
N PHE A 583 -5.48 -19.24 9.26
CA PHE A 583 -4.09 -19.17 8.86
C PHE A 583 -4.01 -18.83 7.36
N LEU A 584 -3.67 -17.57 7.08
CA LEU A 584 -3.48 -17.06 5.72
C LEU A 584 -2.02 -17.25 5.28
N PRO A 585 -1.73 -17.49 3.99
CA PRO A 585 -0.37 -17.44 3.47
C PRO A 585 0.35 -16.11 3.77
N GLU A 586 1.69 -16.12 3.72
CA GLU A 586 2.50 -14.90 3.86
C GLU A 586 2.83 -14.34 2.46
N ASP A 587 2.06 -13.33 2.04
CA ASP A 587 1.99 -12.87 0.64
C ASP A 587 3.09 -11.88 0.20
N GLU A 588 3.99 -11.43 1.08
CA GLU A 588 5.02 -10.41 0.78
C GLU A 588 6.13 -10.86 -0.23
N ASN A 589 5.95 -11.99 -0.92
CA ASN A 589 6.92 -12.60 -1.84
C ASN A 589 8.33 -12.71 -1.23
N LEU A 590 8.41 -13.16 0.03
CA LEU A 590 9.65 -13.37 0.77
C LEU A 590 10.13 -14.83 0.73
N ARG A 591 9.26 -15.77 0.36
CA ARG A 591 9.52 -17.21 0.34
C ARG A 591 10.21 -17.64 -0.96
N GLU A 592 11.26 -18.45 -0.87
CA GLU A 592 11.82 -19.17 -2.02
C GLU A 592 10.97 -20.41 -2.34
N LYS A 593 10.70 -21.22 -1.31
CA LYS A 593 10.09 -22.55 -1.39
C LYS A 593 9.48 -22.96 -0.05
N GLY A 594 8.72 -24.06 -0.06
CA GLY A 594 8.04 -24.62 1.13
C GLY A 594 6.71 -23.93 1.44
N ASP A 595 6.24 -24.04 2.68
CA ASP A 595 4.98 -23.45 3.14
C ASP A 595 5.11 -22.66 4.45
N TRP A 596 4.48 -21.49 4.46
CA TRP A 596 4.54 -20.48 5.52
C TRP A 596 3.21 -19.73 5.56
N SER A 597 2.59 -19.69 6.74
CA SER A 597 1.31 -19.02 6.97
C SER A 597 1.30 -18.29 8.33
N GLN A 598 0.44 -17.28 8.43
CA GLN A 598 0.23 -16.42 9.60
C GLN A 598 -1.21 -16.44 10.09
N PHE A 599 -1.41 -16.23 11.39
CA PHE A 599 -2.73 -15.95 11.97
C PHE A 599 -2.60 -14.75 12.93
N THR A 600 -3.18 -13.63 12.52
CA THR A 600 -2.87 -12.29 13.05
C THR A 600 -3.95 -11.77 14.00
N LEU A 601 -3.54 -11.44 15.23
CA LEU A 601 -4.41 -10.95 16.30
C LEU A 601 -4.42 -9.40 16.38
N TRP A 602 -3.27 -8.76 16.12
CA TRP A 602 -3.15 -7.31 15.97
C TRP A 602 -2.34 -6.95 14.74
N GLN A 603 -2.73 -5.86 14.07
CA GLN A 603 -2.00 -5.26 12.96
C GLN A 603 -2.14 -3.73 13.03
N GLN A 604 -1.04 -2.99 12.85
CA GLN A 604 -1.04 -1.51 12.92
C GLN A 604 -1.67 -0.97 14.22
N GLY A 605 -1.52 -1.70 15.33
CA GLY A 605 -2.09 -1.34 16.63
C GLY A 605 -3.61 -1.46 16.73
N ARG A 606 -4.27 -2.13 15.78
CA ARG A 606 -5.70 -2.48 15.81
C ARG A 606 -5.87 -3.96 16.14
N ARG A 607 -6.83 -4.29 17.00
CA ARG A 607 -7.20 -5.66 17.36
C ARG A 607 -8.12 -6.26 16.29
N ASN A 608 -7.89 -7.51 15.89
CA ASN A 608 -8.81 -8.27 15.05
C ASN A 608 -9.75 -9.08 15.94
N GLU A 609 -10.98 -8.59 16.12
CA GLU A 609 -11.98 -9.24 16.99
C GLU A 609 -12.36 -10.65 16.52
N ASN A 610 -12.31 -10.93 15.21
CA ASN A 610 -12.63 -12.27 14.73
C ASN A 610 -11.50 -13.26 15.03
N ALA A 611 -10.25 -12.83 14.87
CA ALA A 611 -9.08 -13.62 15.25
C ALA A 611 -9.00 -13.83 16.78
N CYS A 612 -9.32 -12.81 17.59
CA CYS A 612 -9.35 -12.94 19.05
C CYS A 612 -10.45 -13.89 19.57
N LYS A 613 -11.47 -14.26 18.79
CA LYS A 613 -12.37 -15.38 19.14
C LYS A 613 -11.68 -16.74 19.07
N GLY A 614 -10.64 -16.88 18.24
CA GLY A 614 -9.81 -18.09 18.13
C GLY A 614 -8.76 -18.22 19.23
N ALA A 615 -8.18 -17.10 19.69
CA ALA A 615 -7.18 -17.06 20.76
C ALA A 615 -7.56 -16.09 21.91
N PRO A 616 -8.71 -16.28 22.57
CA PRO A 616 -9.30 -15.28 23.46
C PRO A 616 -8.49 -15.04 24.75
N LYS A 617 -7.84 -16.07 25.30
CA LYS A 617 -7.04 -15.89 26.52
C LYS A 617 -5.68 -15.25 26.19
N THR A 618 -5.12 -15.56 25.02
CA THR A 618 -3.94 -14.91 24.46
C THR A 618 -4.19 -13.42 24.22
N CYS A 619 -5.31 -13.04 23.58
CA CYS A 619 -5.69 -11.64 23.45
C CYS A 619 -5.87 -10.97 24.82
N THR A 620 -6.61 -11.60 25.74
CA THR A 620 -6.82 -11.09 27.12
C THR A 620 -5.51 -10.94 27.92
N LEU A 621 -4.47 -11.71 27.60
CA LEU A 621 -3.14 -11.56 28.20
C LEU A 621 -2.40 -10.34 27.64
N LEU A 622 -2.55 -10.06 26.35
CA LEU A 622 -1.83 -9.02 25.61
C LEU A 622 -2.35 -7.61 25.83
N GLU A 623 -3.65 -7.41 26.11
CA GLU A 623 -4.24 -6.08 26.40
C GLU A 623 -3.52 -5.31 27.53
N LYS A 624 -2.78 -6.02 28.38
CA LYS A 624 -1.99 -5.46 29.49
C LYS A 624 -0.70 -4.78 29.05
N PHE A 625 -0.32 -4.87 27.77
CA PHE A 625 0.98 -4.48 27.24
C PHE A 625 0.85 -3.51 26.05
N PRO A 626 0.51 -2.22 26.28
CA PRO A 626 0.35 -1.22 25.24
C PRO A 626 1.63 -0.94 24.43
N GLU A 627 2.80 -1.38 24.90
CA GLU A 627 4.04 -1.40 24.11
C GLU A 627 3.96 -2.28 22.84
N THR A 628 3.08 -3.29 22.83
CA THR A 628 2.83 -4.17 21.67
C THR A 628 1.43 -3.99 21.08
N THR A 629 0.35 -3.98 21.88
CA THR A 629 -1.02 -3.80 21.34
C THR A 629 -1.22 -2.41 20.73
N GLY A 630 -0.52 -1.39 21.26
CA GLY A 630 -0.43 -0.05 20.68
C GLY A 630 0.67 0.13 19.61
N CYS A 631 1.33 -0.94 19.15
CA CYS A 631 2.42 -0.86 18.16
C CYS A 631 1.87 -0.63 16.75
N ARG A 632 1.64 0.63 16.39
CA ARG A 632 1.06 1.03 15.09
C ARG A 632 1.96 0.78 13.87
N ARG A 633 3.14 0.20 14.07
CA ARG A 633 4.09 -0.23 13.03
C ARG A 633 4.43 -1.73 13.12
N GLY A 634 3.68 -2.47 13.92
CA GLY A 634 3.94 -3.86 14.25
C GLY A 634 2.70 -4.73 14.12
N GLN A 635 2.91 -6.03 14.28
CA GLN A 635 1.90 -7.07 14.28
C GLN A 635 2.06 -7.96 15.52
N ILE A 636 0.97 -8.59 15.94
CA ILE A 636 0.98 -9.73 16.87
C ILE A 636 0.34 -10.89 16.14
N LYS A 637 1.11 -11.93 15.83
CA LYS A 637 0.66 -13.06 14.99
C LYS A 637 1.29 -14.40 15.37
N TYR A 638 0.52 -15.47 15.24
CA TYR A 638 1.08 -16.81 15.11
C TYR A 638 1.72 -16.97 13.73
N SER A 639 2.83 -17.70 13.65
CA SER A 639 3.55 -17.93 12.40
C SER A 639 3.99 -19.39 12.31
N ILE A 640 3.39 -20.15 11.40
CA ILE A 640 3.67 -21.57 11.16
C ILE A 640 4.47 -21.76 9.89
N MET A 641 5.55 -22.53 9.98
CA MET A 641 6.43 -22.83 8.85
C MET A 641 6.67 -24.34 8.75
N HIS A 642 6.48 -24.90 7.56
CA HIS A 642 6.55 -26.34 7.30
C HIS A 642 7.95 -26.78 6.81
N PRO A 643 8.26 -28.09 6.83
CA PRO A 643 9.48 -28.67 6.25
C PRO A 643 9.79 -28.18 4.84
N GLY A 644 11.08 -28.00 4.54
CA GLY A 644 11.59 -27.57 3.23
C GLY A 644 11.38 -26.08 2.93
N THR A 645 11.05 -25.26 3.93
CA THR A 645 10.78 -23.83 3.74
C THR A 645 12.03 -22.98 3.89
N HIS A 646 12.22 -22.06 2.96
CA HIS A 646 13.27 -21.05 3.01
C HIS A 646 12.68 -19.66 2.69
N VAL A 647 13.03 -18.67 3.51
CA VAL A 647 12.65 -17.26 3.35
C VAL A 647 13.93 -16.47 3.07
N TRP A 648 13.94 -15.76 1.93
CA TRP A 648 15.07 -15.00 1.42
C TRP A 648 15.62 -13.97 2.43
N PRO A 649 16.89 -13.53 2.29
CA PRO A 649 17.40 -12.36 3.01
C PRO A 649 16.50 -11.13 2.79
N HIS A 650 15.91 -10.60 3.85
CA HIS A 650 15.01 -9.44 3.78
C HIS A 650 15.15 -8.53 5.02
N THR A 651 14.54 -7.35 4.97
CA THR A 651 14.48 -6.40 6.09
C THR A 651 13.04 -5.90 6.25
N GLY A 652 12.59 -5.76 7.49
CA GLY A 652 11.36 -5.04 7.83
C GLY A 652 11.42 -3.57 7.40
N PRO A 653 10.25 -2.92 7.24
CA PRO A 653 10.16 -1.59 6.64
C PRO A 653 10.68 -0.45 7.53
N THR A 654 10.89 -0.67 8.83
CA THR A 654 11.14 0.39 9.83
C THR A 654 12.02 -0.07 11.00
N ASN A 655 12.96 0.77 11.44
CA ASN A 655 13.72 0.56 12.68
C ASN A 655 12.92 0.92 13.97
N CYS A 656 11.64 1.30 13.84
CA CYS A 656 10.82 1.79 14.94
C CYS A 656 10.18 0.67 15.79
N ARG A 657 10.46 -0.60 15.49
CA ARG A 657 9.98 -1.77 16.23
C ARG A 657 11.13 -2.71 16.57
N LEU A 658 10.93 -3.55 17.60
CA LEU A 658 11.72 -4.76 17.81
C LEU A 658 10.76 -5.95 17.77
N ARG A 659 11.23 -7.07 17.19
CA ARG A 659 10.42 -8.26 16.98
C ARG A 659 10.77 -9.34 18.00
N MET A 660 9.80 -9.70 18.83
CA MET A 660 9.92 -10.85 19.73
C MET A 660 9.38 -12.11 19.05
N HIS A 661 10.12 -13.23 19.13
CA HIS A 661 9.69 -14.55 18.71
C HIS A 661 9.66 -15.50 19.93
N LEU A 662 8.47 -15.84 20.41
CA LEU A 662 8.25 -16.89 21.40
C LEU A 662 8.13 -18.25 20.68
N GLY A 663 8.95 -19.24 21.05
CA GLY A 663 8.83 -20.60 20.54
C GLY A 663 7.61 -21.33 21.13
N LEU A 664 6.77 -21.92 20.28
CA LEU A 664 5.55 -22.65 20.72
C LEU A 664 5.61 -24.15 20.42
N VAL A 665 6.01 -24.54 19.21
CA VAL A 665 6.30 -25.92 18.81
C VAL A 665 7.56 -25.86 17.95
N ILE A 666 8.68 -26.36 18.47
CA ILE A 666 9.99 -26.25 17.81
C ILE A 666 10.58 -27.65 17.59
N PRO A 667 10.74 -28.09 16.32
CA PRO A 667 11.52 -29.28 15.99
C PRO A 667 12.95 -29.17 16.55
N LYS A 668 13.48 -30.27 17.10
CA LYS A 668 14.79 -30.31 17.79
C LYS A 668 15.96 -29.75 16.94
N GLU A 669 15.88 -29.94 15.63
CA GLU A 669 16.92 -29.58 14.66
C GLU A 669 16.26 -29.00 13.39
N GLY A 670 17.05 -28.43 12.47
CA GLY A 670 16.59 -27.93 11.17
C GLY A 670 15.95 -26.53 11.17
N CYS A 671 15.49 -26.00 12.31
CA CYS A 671 14.85 -24.68 12.41
C CYS A 671 15.82 -23.58 12.89
N LYS A 672 16.20 -22.64 12.01
CA LYS A 672 17.16 -21.56 12.34
C LYS A 672 16.80 -20.21 11.71
N ILE A 673 17.25 -19.13 12.33
CA ILE A 673 17.13 -17.74 11.85
C ILE A 673 18.49 -17.04 11.92
N ARG A 674 18.89 -16.38 10.82
CA ARG A 674 20.01 -15.44 10.79
C ARG A 674 19.47 -14.02 10.94
N CYS A 675 20.15 -13.16 11.70
CA CYS A 675 20.00 -11.71 11.66
C CYS A 675 21.40 -11.08 11.62
N ALA A 676 21.64 -10.23 10.62
CA ALA A 676 22.97 -9.79 10.18
C ALA A 676 23.95 -10.97 10.03
N ASN A 677 25.03 -10.99 10.83
CA ASN A 677 26.08 -12.01 10.85
C ASN A 677 25.85 -13.14 11.87
N GLU A 678 24.82 -13.06 12.72
CA GLU A 678 24.56 -14.02 13.79
C GLU A 678 23.36 -14.93 13.45
N THR A 679 23.54 -16.25 13.63
CA THR A 679 22.47 -17.24 13.49
C THR A 679 22.08 -17.80 14.86
N LYS A 680 20.78 -17.97 15.11
CA LYS A 680 20.22 -18.53 16.35
C LYS A 680 19.08 -19.51 16.04
N THR A 681 18.76 -20.35 17.01
CA THR A 681 17.63 -21.29 17.00
C THR A 681 16.58 -20.86 18.03
N TRP A 682 15.33 -21.27 17.83
CA TRP A 682 14.28 -21.07 18.83
C TRP A 682 14.31 -22.18 19.90
N GLU A 683 13.74 -21.89 21.07
CA GLU A 683 13.47 -22.88 22.13
C GLU A 683 12.00 -22.77 22.55
N GLU A 684 11.36 -23.88 22.93
CA GLU A 684 9.96 -23.86 23.38
C GLU A 684 9.80 -23.10 24.70
N GLY A 685 8.85 -22.16 24.74
CA GLY A 685 8.61 -21.30 25.89
C GLY A 685 9.66 -20.20 26.10
N LYS A 686 10.56 -19.96 25.14
CA LYS A 686 11.58 -18.91 25.18
C LYS A 686 11.39 -17.84 24.13
N VAL A 687 11.74 -16.61 24.50
CA VAL A 687 11.67 -15.43 23.62
C VAL A 687 13.05 -15.07 23.06
N LEU A 688 13.20 -15.16 21.74
CA LEU A 688 14.23 -14.42 21.01
C LEU A 688 13.74 -12.99 20.75
N ILE A 689 14.65 -12.01 20.75
CA ILE A 689 14.35 -10.63 20.34
C ILE A 689 15.40 -10.15 19.34
N PHE A 690 14.95 -9.61 18.21
CA PHE A 690 15.82 -9.03 17.18
C PHE A 690 15.21 -7.73 16.62
N ASP A 691 16.05 -6.89 16.04
CA ASP A 691 15.62 -5.76 15.22
C ASP A 691 15.40 -6.26 13.78
N ASP A 692 14.14 -6.36 13.35
CA ASP A 692 13.82 -6.91 12.03
C ASP A 692 14.14 -5.94 10.88
N SER A 693 14.55 -4.69 11.17
CA SER A 693 15.11 -3.78 10.16
C SER A 693 16.51 -4.16 9.67
N PHE A 694 17.20 -5.04 10.39
CA PHE A 694 18.43 -5.71 9.92
C PHE A 694 18.10 -6.88 8.99
N GLU A 695 19.02 -7.18 8.07
CA GLU A 695 18.89 -8.32 7.16
C GLU A 695 18.74 -9.64 7.93
N HIS A 696 17.61 -10.32 7.73
CA HIS A 696 17.34 -11.61 8.32
C HIS A 696 16.83 -12.64 7.29
N GLU A 697 17.07 -13.91 7.60
CA GLU A 697 16.91 -15.05 6.68
C GLU A 697 16.53 -16.29 7.52
N VAL A 698 15.62 -17.13 7.01
CA VAL A 698 15.00 -18.21 7.82
C VAL A 698 14.95 -19.52 7.04
N TRP A 699 15.35 -20.61 7.71
CA TRP A 699 15.27 -21.97 7.19
C TRP A 699 14.45 -22.88 8.11
N GLN A 700 13.72 -23.79 7.47
CA GLN A 700 12.94 -24.84 8.09
C GLN A 700 13.29 -26.17 7.38
N ASP A 701 14.43 -26.73 7.79
CA ASP A 701 15.01 -27.96 7.26
C ASP A 701 14.60 -29.19 8.11
N ALA A 702 13.55 -29.09 8.94
CA ALA A 702 13.13 -30.13 9.88
C ALA A 702 12.11 -31.12 9.28
N SER A 703 11.80 -32.19 10.01
CA SER A 703 10.82 -33.23 9.61
C SER A 703 9.36 -32.94 10.01
N SER A 704 9.11 -31.89 10.80
CA SER A 704 7.78 -31.48 11.27
C SER A 704 7.63 -29.96 11.25
N PHE A 705 6.42 -29.44 11.49
CA PHE A 705 6.15 -27.99 11.44
C PHE A 705 6.79 -27.24 12.64
N ARG A 706 7.07 -25.95 12.43
CA ARG A 706 7.59 -25.02 13.44
C ARG A 706 6.60 -23.89 13.68
N LEU A 707 5.98 -23.85 14.85
CA LEU A 707 5.06 -22.80 15.28
C LEU A 707 5.77 -21.83 16.25
N ILE A 708 5.70 -20.54 15.94
CA ILE A 708 6.16 -19.45 16.82
C ILE A 708 5.04 -18.41 17.00
N PHE A 709 5.13 -17.62 18.07
CA PHE A 709 4.32 -16.42 18.27
C PHE A 709 5.19 -15.18 18.11
N ILE A 710 4.81 -14.31 17.18
CA ILE A 710 5.47 -13.05 16.86
C ILE A 710 4.77 -11.92 17.59
N VAL A 711 5.52 -11.13 18.35
CA VAL A 711 5.02 -9.99 19.12
C VAL A 711 5.95 -8.79 18.85
N ASP A 712 5.50 -7.87 17.99
CA ASP A 712 6.25 -6.64 17.73
C ASP A 712 6.00 -5.61 18.85
N VAL A 713 7.06 -4.98 19.34
CA VAL A 713 7.01 -3.86 20.29
C VAL A 713 7.56 -2.59 19.67
N TRP A 714 7.11 -1.43 20.14
CA TRP A 714 7.81 -0.16 19.87
C TRP A 714 9.27 -0.24 20.31
N HIS A 715 10.21 0.26 19.47
CA HIS A 715 11.61 0.42 19.87
C HIS A 715 11.70 1.21 21.20
N PRO A 716 12.45 0.73 22.21
CA PRO A 716 12.36 1.22 23.57
C PRO A 716 12.65 2.72 23.72
N GLU A 717 13.54 3.27 22.91
CA GLU A 717 13.97 4.68 22.98
C GLU A 717 12.98 5.66 22.32
N LEU A 718 11.95 5.17 21.62
CA LEU A 718 10.88 6.02 21.11
C LEU A 718 10.09 6.64 22.26
N THR A 719 10.02 7.97 22.28
CA THR A 719 9.22 8.72 23.26
C THR A 719 7.72 8.42 23.11
N PRO A 720 6.90 8.58 24.17
CA PRO A 720 5.44 8.43 24.08
C PRO A 720 4.81 9.32 23.01
N GLN A 721 5.40 10.49 22.71
CA GLN A 721 4.89 11.35 21.65
C GLN A 721 5.17 10.80 20.25
N GLN A 722 6.36 10.24 19.99
CA GLN A 722 6.65 9.56 18.71
C GLN A 722 5.74 8.33 18.52
N ARG A 723 5.55 7.52 19.57
CA ARG A 723 4.63 6.36 19.55
C ARG A 723 3.19 6.75 19.19
N ARG A 724 2.76 7.98 19.50
CA ARG A 724 1.46 8.56 19.09
C ARG A 724 1.47 9.23 17.71
N SER A 725 2.55 9.90 17.31
CA SER A 725 2.56 10.76 16.11
C SER A 725 3.10 10.12 14.82
N LEU A 726 3.91 9.06 14.91
CA LEU A 726 4.42 8.37 13.72
C LEU A 726 3.25 7.79 12.88
N PRO A 727 3.30 7.84 11.54
CA PRO A 727 2.30 7.15 10.72
C PRO A 727 2.44 5.63 10.88
N ALA A 728 1.31 4.93 10.70
CA ALA A 728 1.26 3.48 10.73
C ALA A 728 1.99 2.84 9.53
N ILE A 729 2.39 1.58 9.70
CA ILE A 729 2.99 0.70 8.68
C ILE A 729 2.52 -0.73 8.98
#